data_AF-A0A951S9X3-F1
#
_entry.id   AF-A0A951S9X3-F1
#
_cell.length_a   1.000
_cell.length_b   1.000
_cell.length_c   1.000
_cell.angle_alpha   90.00
_cell.angle_beta   90.00
_cell.angle_gamma   90.00
#
_symmetry.space_group_name_H-M   'P 1'
#
loop_
_entity.id
_entity.type
_entity.pdbx_description
1 polymer ?
#
loop_
_entity_poly.entity_id
_entity_poly.type
_entity_poly.pdbx_seq_one_letter_code
_entity_poly.pdbx_strand_id
1 'polypeptide(L)'
;MRAFSRLFFGFCLFAGLSAWGQTENILPLRPLSKADMEALKAIPELRMDASAMKRSLPSSVDNSALPYMPTLVSQVGLECGQASSIGIMFSYEINSKRGVQGSLPENRYATHFTYNFLNGGSDAGINYFESMEIVKEAGNPNVADYGGMATGGASRWMTGYDKYYNAMQNRVGGIYAIRTNTVEGINTLRQWIYDHGDGSAAGGMASFYSQFTSPPAVLPAGTPEAGKSVIPSWGSSPNHAMAIVGYNDNICWDYNNDGQYTNDIDINGDGIVDVRDWEIGGFKMVNTYGNVSYWGDNGYSYMMYKSLADATNEGGIWNNQVMVVNAKEQYRPKLTAKVTLTYPSRNKLKLMVGVATDPQATEPEYVHQYPMFDFQGGNKPMQGSSGGSTIEIGLDMNSLLEYVEPGQEAAYFFMVVEDDPGNSSQGTINSFSLMDYTSSNVVEIPSGILLLPIQNNTVTMVKVVAAVNFNKVNVDTANIQPFALYEQNAVQLHAQNGSMPYDWHLLYRYDTLQNTALFPLINGSQVQVSGSQDGVGEVELPFEFPFYGEKFHKIYVAVDGFIMFEPSLVTWPYYIAGKTYLIRNKIIAPALSKPFYVGSGDGIWAEVKDDRVTVRWKLSVYGQSNGEVSMAATLHQDGTIEFFYGTHIVADYIARFAGISNGDGENMIILNKTGTFIPINGQHHVFSPLIVNDQVKLTKNGLLTAYIEEYMPGQTLEVMVNDRDNMRAVAAIPVEVRGVVLDYVVNAGGDNIIEHGEAVRFDMHIENKTAQNLSPATLSLSIDDAAFIVQESTATLPALAQNDSLDMTDIFDFQAVGQLPNGYQADAALTVTAPEGSWTRPIKLTVFSPELKVLTLSVNDGQNGILEPGETANLVLRLKNTGGAKLSQIVALLTTPNPDLNILTNTAAFGWLPAGEVWEAVFPVTLSILSPPMQAIELQLNVTADNGFTFNKTLTLMTSLIVENFESGGFDLFDWTMAGNAPWTITTQSPYEGSYAARSGAIGHSQYSTMSMAYEVAFDDTLSFYYKVSSENNYDFLRFYINGVQKGSVSGDKPWTFASYPVQAGPTTFSWTYEKDYSVSNGSDCGWVDYILLPAIKIYTGVEESRTSESYLIKISPNPVTDRMRVEVTPSADGPFVLALLDGKGRQLNASSYYGNKGSVICVSPETEDLSAGLYYVVLQSGSHSIVKPVVLTGR
;
A
#
# COMPACT_ATOMS: atom_id res chain seq x y z
N MET A 1 38.90 -56.52 -48.96
CA MET A 1 38.03 -57.71 -48.93
C MET A 1 36.90 -57.43 -47.94
N ARG A 2 35.65 -57.43 -48.44
CA ARG A 2 34.35 -57.66 -47.75
C ARG A 2 34.07 -56.91 -46.43
N ALA A 3 32.98 -56.18 -46.22
CA ALA A 3 31.79 -55.86 -47.01
C ALA A 3 31.04 -54.69 -46.30
N PHE A 4 30.30 -53.93 -47.09
CA PHE A 4 29.28 -52.95 -46.71
C PHE A 4 28.21 -53.50 -45.75
N SER A 5 27.74 -52.69 -44.79
CA SER A 5 26.38 -52.10 -44.83
C SER A 5 25.97 -51.32 -43.55
N ARG A 6 25.76 -50.00 -43.71
CA ARG A 6 24.66 -49.12 -43.17
C ARG A 6 24.56 -48.93 -41.63
N LEU A 7 24.27 -47.76 -41.03
CA LEU A 7 23.89 -46.38 -41.42
C LEU A 7 23.97 -45.50 -40.13
N PHE A 8 24.48 -44.25 -40.22
CA PHE A 8 24.07 -42.95 -39.59
C PHE A 8 23.32 -42.91 -38.22
N PHE A 9 23.49 -42.00 -37.24
CA PHE A 9 23.87 -40.58 -37.04
C PHE A 9 24.08 -40.43 -35.50
N GLY A 10 24.89 -39.58 -34.85
CA GLY A 10 25.81 -38.53 -35.24
C GLY A 10 26.67 -38.13 -34.02
N PHE A 11 27.94 -37.81 -34.26
CA PHE A 11 28.87 -37.18 -33.32
C PHE A 11 30.02 -36.59 -34.15
N CYS A 12 30.09 -35.27 -34.27
CA CYS A 12 31.24 -34.55 -34.80
C CYS A 12 31.28 -33.19 -34.12
N LEU A 13 32.17 -33.04 -33.12
CA LEU A 13 33.04 -31.86 -32.90
C LEU A 13 33.74 -31.99 -31.54
N PHE A 14 34.92 -32.62 -31.55
CA PHE A 14 35.95 -32.43 -30.53
C PHE A 14 37.31 -32.58 -31.22
N ALA A 15 37.94 -31.46 -31.55
CA ALA A 15 39.39 -31.30 -31.60
C ALA A 15 39.73 -29.86 -32.00
N GLY A 16 40.17 -29.05 -31.03
CA GLY A 16 40.73 -27.73 -31.33
C GLY A 16 40.82 -26.73 -30.19
N LEU A 17 41.08 -27.11 -28.94
CA LEU A 17 41.39 -26.16 -27.86
C LEU A 17 42.44 -26.74 -26.91
N SER A 18 43.69 -26.33 -27.07
CA SER A 18 44.74 -26.46 -26.05
C SER A 18 45.84 -25.41 -26.26
N ALA A 19 45.65 -24.23 -25.67
CA ALA A 19 46.69 -23.27 -25.33
C ALA A 19 46.20 -22.26 -24.26
N TRP A 20 46.24 -22.68 -22.98
CA TRP A 20 46.66 -21.96 -21.74
C TRP A 20 46.43 -20.43 -21.67
N GLY A 21 45.73 -19.84 -20.69
CA GLY A 21 45.09 -20.35 -19.48
C GLY A 21 44.41 -19.23 -18.67
N GLN A 22 43.23 -19.53 -18.13
CA GLN A 22 42.64 -19.07 -16.86
C GLN A 22 41.28 -19.77 -16.76
N THR A 23 41.29 -21.06 -16.43
CA THR A 23 40.11 -21.78 -15.95
C THR A 23 40.25 -21.90 -14.45
N GLU A 24 39.75 -20.91 -13.71
CA GLU A 24 39.35 -21.12 -12.32
C GLU A 24 37.83 -21.16 -12.26
N ASN A 25 37.30 -22.06 -11.43
CA ASN A 25 35.88 -22.31 -11.23
C ASN A 25 35.12 -21.01 -10.95
N ILE A 26 34.46 -20.44 -11.96
CA ILE A 26 33.52 -19.33 -11.76
C ILE A 26 32.33 -19.93 -10.99
N LEU A 27 32.21 -19.57 -9.71
CA LEU A 27 30.98 -19.81 -8.95
C LEU A 27 29.82 -19.22 -9.76
N PRO A 28 28.72 -19.97 -10.01
CA PRO A 28 27.64 -19.46 -10.84
C PRO A 28 27.07 -18.17 -10.23
N LEU A 29 26.91 -17.13 -11.07
CA LEU A 29 26.26 -15.88 -10.67
C LEU A 29 24.88 -16.19 -10.10
N ARG A 30 24.64 -15.72 -8.87
CA ARG A 30 23.37 -15.92 -8.20
C ARG A 30 22.49 -14.71 -8.42
N PRO A 31 21.19 -14.91 -8.70
CA PRO A 31 20.25 -13.81 -8.73
C PRO A 31 20.26 -13.04 -7.41
N LEU A 32 19.92 -11.76 -7.47
CA LEU A 32 19.67 -10.93 -6.30
C LEU A 32 18.76 -11.70 -5.35
N SER A 33 19.17 -11.80 -4.09
CA SER A 33 18.31 -12.41 -3.09
C SER A 33 17.09 -11.52 -2.89
N LYS A 34 16.02 -12.08 -2.30
CA LYS A 34 14.87 -11.27 -1.87
C LYS A 34 15.29 -10.11 -0.97
N ALA A 35 16.37 -10.27 -0.18
CA ALA A 35 16.92 -9.20 0.66
C ALA A 35 17.49 -8.07 -0.16
N ASP A 36 18.35 -8.42 -1.12
CA ASP A 36 19.04 -7.44 -1.94
C ASP A 36 18.05 -6.62 -2.75
N MET A 37 17.03 -7.28 -3.34
CA MET A 37 15.98 -6.59 -4.09
C MET A 37 15.24 -5.57 -3.22
N GLU A 38 14.96 -5.90 -1.97
CA GLU A 38 14.16 -5.04 -1.08
C GLU A 38 15.00 -3.90 -0.50
N ALA A 39 16.26 -4.18 -0.13
CA ALA A 39 17.23 -3.14 0.25
C ALA A 39 17.39 -2.09 -0.86
N LEU A 40 17.42 -2.52 -2.12
CA LEU A 40 17.55 -1.65 -3.27
C LEU A 40 16.27 -0.87 -3.58
N LYS A 41 15.09 -1.39 -3.25
CA LYS A 41 13.80 -0.67 -3.45
C LYS A 41 13.67 0.56 -2.56
N ALA A 42 14.21 0.50 -1.34
CA ALA A 42 14.13 1.55 -0.32
C ALA A 42 15.07 2.74 -0.56
N ILE A 43 15.87 2.71 -1.64
CA ILE A 43 16.72 3.85 -1.99
C ILE A 43 15.82 5.05 -2.34
N PRO A 44 16.03 6.23 -1.71
CA PRO A 44 15.23 7.42 -1.98
C PRO A 44 15.19 7.78 -3.46
N GLU A 45 14.01 8.07 -4.00
CA GLU A 45 13.86 8.46 -5.40
C GLU A 45 14.45 9.87 -5.64
N LEU A 46 15.27 10.00 -6.67
CA LEU A 46 15.70 11.29 -7.22
C LEU A 46 14.76 11.66 -8.36
N ARG A 47 14.11 12.82 -8.22
CA ARG A 47 13.40 13.50 -9.30
C ARG A 47 14.05 14.84 -9.56
N MET A 48 14.18 15.21 -10.83
CA MET A 48 14.68 16.53 -11.20
C MET A 48 13.63 17.59 -10.91
N ASP A 49 14.06 18.74 -10.40
CA ASP A 49 13.16 19.87 -10.23
C ASP A 49 12.66 20.41 -11.59
N ALA A 50 11.58 21.19 -11.55
CA ALA A 50 10.96 21.74 -12.75
C ALA A 50 11.86 22.71 -13.53
N SER A 51 12.91 23.26 -12.92
CA SER A 51 13.87 24.13 -13.58
C SER A 51 14.93 23.32 -14.33
N ALA A 52 15.41 22.23 -13.73
CA ALA A 52 16.33 21.28 -14.33
C ALA A 52 15.68 20.64 -15.56
N MET A 53 14.42 20.20 -15.44
CA MET A 53 13.65 19.57 -16.52
C MET A 53 13.34 20.50 -17.71
N LYS A 54 13.50 21.82 -17.56
CA LYS A 54 13.33 22.80 -18.66
C LYS A 54 14.58 23.00 -19.50
N ARG A 55 15.73 22.46 -19.08
CA ARG A 55 17.00 22.67 -19.78
C ARG A 55 17.08 21.76 -21.00
N SER A 56 17.60 22.30 -22.11
CA SER A 56 17.76 21.53 -23.34
C SER A 56 18.91 20.54 -23.18
N LEU A 57 18.63 19.26 -23.44
CA LEU A 57 19.61 18.20 -23.44
C LEU A 57 20.25 18.04 -24.84
N PRO A 58 21.56 17.76 -24.94
CA PRO A 58 22.17 17.34 -26.19
C PRO A 58 21.61 15.96 -26.61
N SER A 59 21.64 15.65 -27.91
CA SER A 59 21.15 14.37 -28.42
C SER A 59 22.04 13.17 -28.06
N SER A 60 23.23 13.41 -27.51
CA SER A 60 24.15 12.36 -27.05
C SER A 60 25.15 12.90 -26.03
N VAL A 61 25.48 12.09 -25.02
CA VAL A 61 26.51 12.34 -23.99
C VAL A 61 27.34 11.07 -23.80
N ASP A 62 28.66 11.21 -23.68
CA ASP A 62 29.57 10.10 -23.39
C ASP A 62 30.59 10.47 -22.32
N ASN A 63 30.25 10.20 -21.06
CA ASN A 63 31.12 10.48 -19.91
C ASN A 63 32.33 9.53 -19.85
N SER A 64 32.30 8.40 -20.57
CA SER A 64 33.45 7.49 -20.63
C SER A 64 34.64 8.05 -21.42
N ALA A 65 34.42 9.08 -22.24
CA ALA A 65 35.47 9.80 -22.97
C ALA A 65 36.13 10.93 -22.16
N LEU A 66 35.57 11.27 -20.98
CA LEU A 66 36.09 12.34 -20.13
C LEU A 66 37.28 11.86 -19.28
N PRO A 67 38.21 12.77 -18.90
CA PRO A 67 39.42 12.41 -18.15
C PRO A 67 39.16 11.82 -16.76
N TYR A 68 37.93 11.96 -16.25
CA TYR A 68 37.50 11.47 -14.93
C TYR A 68 37.21 9.96 -14.92
N MET A 69 37.03 9.35 -16.10
CA MET A 69 36.72 7.92 -16.23
C MET A 69 37.86 7.06 -15.66
N PRO A 70 37.58 6.14 -14.71
CA PRO A 70 38.57 5.19 -14.25
C PRO A 70 38.90 4.15 -15.33
N THR A 71 40.09 3.58 -15.26
CA THR A 71 40.39 2.38 -16.08
C THR A 71 39.41 1.27 -15.74
N LEU A 72 38.89 0.56 -16.75
CA LEU A 72 37.91 -0.51 -16.56
C LEU A 72 38.35 -1.51 -15.49
N VAL A 73 37.43 -1.77 -14.55
CA VAL A 73 37.61 -2.73 -13.47
C VAL A 73 37.55 -4.12 -14.05
N SER A 74 38.51 -4.97 -13.70
CA SER A 74 38.43 -6.42 -13.93
C SER A 74 38.10 -7.07 -12.59
N GLN A 75 36.82 -7.39 -12.36
CA GLN A 75 36.40 -8.08 -11.15
C GLN A 75 37.11 -9.45 -11.04
N VAL A 76 37.38 -9.87 -9.81
CA VAL A 76 38.13 -11.11 -9.51
C VAL A 76 37.33 -12.13 -8.69
N GLY A 77 36.11 -11.79 -8.28
CA GLY A 77 35.16 -12.66 -7.59
C GLY A 77 33.71 -12.24 -7.86
N LEU A 78 32.85 -12.36 -6.84
CA LEU A 78 31.43 -12.02 -6.93
C LEU A 78 31.10 -10.56 -6.57
N GLU A 79 32.04 -9.63 -6.77
CA GLU A 79 31.92 -8.21 -6.38
C GLU A 79 31.34 -7.28 -7.46
N CYS A 80 30.56 -7.80 -8.43
CA CYS A 80 30.03 -6.99 -9.54
C CYS A 80 29.30 -5.71 -9.08
N GLY A 81 28.58 -5.77 -7.96
CA GLY A 81 27.94 -4.62 -7.32
C GLY A 81 28.94 -3.51 -6.98
N GLN A 82 30.04 -3.85 -6.30
CA GLN A 82 31.10 -2.90 -5.91
C GLN A 82 31.96 -2.50 -7.11
N ALA A 83 32.18 -3.40 -8.08
CA ALA A 83 32.91 -3.07 -9.30
C ALA A 83 32.18 -1.99 -10.12
N SER A 84 30.87 -2.12 -10.30
CA SER A 84 30.05 -1.11 -10.97
C SER A 84 29.93 0.16 -10.12
N SER A 85 29.51 0.02 -8.87
CA SER A 85 29.13 1.17 -8.04
C SER A 85 30.31 1.94 -7.46
N ILE A 86 31.37 1.28 -7.00
CA ILE A 86 32.56 1.91 -6.42
C ILE A 86 33.64 2.12 -7.49
N GLY A 87 33.99 1.04 -8.19
CA GLY A 87 35.13 1.03 -9.10
C GLY A 87 34.92 1.84 -10.39
N ILE A 88 33.66 2.04 -10.80
CA ILE A 88 33.30 2.86 -11.97
C ILE A 88 32.57 4.13 -11.52
N MET A 89 31.34 4.00 -11.02
CA MET A 89 30.46 5.15 -10.76
C MET A 89 31.03 6.10 -9.69
N PHE A 90 31.23 5.65 -8.45
CA PHE A 90 31.78 6.51 -7.38
C PHE A 90 33.15 7.08 -7.73
N SER A 91 34.02 6.25 -8.33
CA SER A 91 35.33 6.70 -8.80
C SER A 91 35.21 7.85 -9.79
N TYR A 92 34.33 7.74 -10.79
CA TYR A 92 34.10 8.83 -11.73
C TYR A 92 33.49 10.07 -11.06
N GLU A 93 32.47 9.90 -10.21
CA GLU A 93 31.75 11.01 -9.57
C GLU A 93 32.69 11.89 -8.72
N ILE A 94 33.51 11.26 -7.88
CA ILE A 94 34.45 12.01 -7.04
C ILE A 94 35.60 12.62 -7.86
N ASN A 95 36.03 11.97 -8.94
CA ASN A 95 37.06 12.49 -9.84
C ASN A 95 36.58 13.70 -10.65
N SER A 96 35.34 13.65 -11.13
CA SER A 96 34.69 14.76 -11.84
C SER A 96 34.60 15.99 -10.94
N LYS A 97 34.10 15.82 -9.71
CA LYS A 97 34.02 16.92 -8.73
C LYS A 97 35.40 17.49 -8.37
N ARG A 98 36.43 16.64 -8.27
CA ARG A 98 37.81 17.07 -7.95
C ARG A 98 38.59 17.57 -9.16
N GLY A 99 38.09 17.38 -10.38
CA GLY A 99 38.80 17.72 -11.61
C GLY A 99 40.08 16.91 -11.84
N VAL A 100 40.13 15.64 -11.40
CA VAL A 100 41.35 14.81 -11.43
C VAL A 100 41.26 13.64 -12.42
N GLN A 101 42.42 13.18 -12.90
CA GLN A 101 42.51 12.09 -13.88
C GLN A 101 42.16 10.73 -13.25
N GLY A 102 41.08 10.10 -13.71
CA GLY A 102 40.56 8.87 -13.12
C GLY A 102 41.36 7.61 -13.42
N SER A 103 42.26 7.65 -14.42
CA SER A 103 43.12 6.50 -14.72
C SER A 103 44.25 6.28 -13.70
N LEU A 104 44.50 7.24 -12.80
CA LEU A 104 45.57 7.16 -11.80
C LEU A 104 45.15 6.33 -10.56
N PRO A 105 46.03 5.48 -9.98
CA PRO A 105 45.70 4.66 -8.81
C PRO A 105 45.17 5.43 -7.59
N GLU A 106 45.68 6.62 -7.32
CA GLU A 106 45.26 7.52 -6.24
C GLU A 106 43.84 8.09 -6.43
N ASN A 107 43.30 8.02 -7.66
CA ASN A 107 41.97 8.49 -8.05
C ASN A 107 41.02 7.33 -8.40
N ARG A 108 41.40 6.11 -8.04
CA ARG A 108 40.58 4.90 -8.21
C ARG A 108 40.28 4.32 -6.84
N TYR A 109 39.09 3.77 -6.65
CA TYR A 109 38.63 3.34 -5.33
C TYR A 109 38.47 1.82 -5.26
N ALA A 110 39.02 1.22 -4.19
CA ALA A 110 39.12 -0.22 -4.07
C ALA A 110 37.74 -0.87 -3.87
N THR A 111 37.43 -1.92 -4.66
CA THR A 111 36.15 -2.65 -4.55
C THR A 111 36.12 -3.53 -3.30
N HIS A 112 37.26 -4.11 -2.92
CA HIS A 112 37.32 -5.10 -1.84
C HIS A 112 37.32 -4.50 -0.43
N PHE A 113 37.39 -3.17 -0.28
CA PHE A 113 37.34 -2.56 1.04
C PHE A 113 35.97 -2.77 1.68
N THR A 114 34.90 -2.22 1.09
CA THR A 114 33.52 -2.40 1.60
C THR A 114 33.04 -3.85 1.48
N TYR A 115 33.36 -4.50 0.37
CA TYR A 115 32.97 -5.88 0.08
C TYR A 115 33.37 -6.86 1.18
N ASN A 116 34.60 -6.76 1.69
CA ASN A 116 35.14 -7.70 2.69
C ASN A 116 34.55 -7.54 4.09
N PHE A 117 33.84 -6.45 4.37
CA PHE A 117 33.06 -6.31 5.60
C PHE A 117 31.74 -7.08 5.53
N LEU A 118 31.15 -7.13 4.33
CA LEU A 118 29.78 -7.60 4.10
C LEU A 118 29.70 -9.05 3.61
N ASN A 119 30.70 -9.54 2.89
CA ASN A 119 30.72 -10.86 2.27
C ASN A 119 30.88 -12.07 3.23
N GLY A 120 30.78 -11.84 4.54
CA GLY A 120 30.95 -12.88 5.55
C GLY A 120 32.36 -13.49 5.63
N GLY A 121 33.38 -12.82 5.09
CA GLY A 121 34.74 -13.34 5.01
C GLY A 121 34.92 -14.47 3.99
N SER A 122 34.06 -14.49 2.97
CA SER A 122 34.00 -15.46 1.88
C SER A 122 33.74 -14.77 0.54
N ASP A 123 33.95 -15.44 -0.59
CA ASP A 123 33.62 -14.88 -1.91
C ASP A 123 32.12 -15.08 -2.21
N ALA A 124 31.30 -14.18 -1.68
CA ALA A 124 29.84 -14.16 -1.82
C ALA A 124 29.38 -12.82 -2.43
N GLY A 125 28.37 -12.83 -3.30
CA GLY A 125 27.85 -11.61 -3.91
C GLY A 125 27.14 -10.71 -2.89
N ILE A 126 27.32 -9.39 -3.02
CA ILE A 126 26.77 -8.38 -2.11
C ILE A 126 26.15 -7.22 -2.91
N ASN A 127 24.99 -6.72 -2.47
CA ASN A 127 24.36 -5.55 -3.07
C ASN A 127 25.21 -4.27 -2.88
N TYR A 128 25.06 -3.28 -3.77
CA TYR A 128 25.82 -2.03 -3.64
C TYR A 128 25.30 -1.08 -2.54
N PHE A 129 24.09 -1.27 -2.01
CA PHE A 129 23.47 -0.37 -1.05
C PHE A 129 24.26 -0.31 0.26
N GLU A 130 24.47 -1.47 0.89
CA GLU A 130 25.22 -1.56 2.16
C GLU A 130 26.68 -1.11 1.99
N SER A 131 27.24 -1.37 0.80
CA SER A 131 28.58 -0.89 0.47
C SER A 131 28.63 0.64 0.47
N MET A 132 27.63 1.31 -0.10
CA MET A 132 27.57 2.77 -0.12
C MET A 132 27.28 3.38 1.26
N GLU A 133 26.58 2.69 2.16
CA GLU A 133 26.46 3.10 3.56
C GLU A 133 27.82 3.09 4.27
N ILE A 134 28.67 2.09 4.01
CA ILE A 134 30.06 2.10 4.49
C ILE A 134 30.83 3.28 3.86
N VAL A 135 30.68 3.54 2.55
CA VAL A 135 31.32 4.70 1.91
C VAL A 135 30.83 6.02 2.50
N LYS A 136 29.56 6.13 2.89
CA LYS A 136 28.99 7.31 3.54
C LYS A 136 29.58 7.55 4.93
N GLU A 137 29.64 6.51 5.77
CA GLU A 137 30.00 6.60 7.19
C GLU A 137 31.50 6.46 7.49
N ALA A 138 32.23 5.67 6.70
CA ALA A 138 33.65 5.38 6.90
C ALA A 138 34.55 5.81 5.73
N GLY A 139 33.95 6.08 4.56
CA GLY A 139 34.67 6.37 3.34
C GLY A 139 35.25 5.12 2.65
N ASN A 140 36.03 5.34 1.59
CA ASN A 140 36.69 4.25 0.84
C ASN A 140 38.15 4.61 0.55
N PRO A 141 39.12 3.69 0.76
CA PRO A 141 40.49 3.94 0.38
C PRO A 141 40.61 3.97 -1.15
N ASN A 142 41.53 4.80 -1.64
CA ASN A 142 41.96 4.68 -3.03
C ASN A 142 42.80 3.40 -3.22
N VAL A 143 43.04 3.04 -4.47
CA VAL A 143 43.79 1.85 -4.86
C VAL A 143 45.25 1.92 -4.39
N ALA A 144 45.84 3.11 -4.31
CA ALA A 144 47.21 3.29 -3.80
C ALA A 144 47.32 2.94 -2.29
N ASP A 145 46.38 3.40 -1.47
CA ASP A 145 46.33 3.13 -0.03
C ASP A 145 45.95 1.68 0.28
N TYR A 146 44.95 1.14 -0.44
CA TYR A 146 44.49 -0.23 -0.24
C TYR A 146 45.52 -1.27 -0.75
N GLY A 147 46.30 -0.88 -1.77
CA GLY A 147 47.32 -1.69 -2.43
C GLY A 147 46.85 -2.44 -3.69
N GLY A 148 45.72 -2.03 -4.29
CA GLY A 148 45.07 -2.69 -5.44
C GLY A 148 43.54 -2.56 -5.39
N MET A 149 42.83 -3.11 -6.38
CA MET A 149 41.36 -3.20 -6.34
C MET A 149 40.88 -4.29 -5.38
N ALA A 150 41.61 -5.42 -5.34
CA ALA A 150 41.23 -6.66 -4.65
C ALA A 150 42.35 -7.31 -3.83
N THR A 151 43.41 -6.56 -3.53
CA THR A 151 44.62 -7.09 -2.89
C THR A 151 44.28 -7.74 -1.55
N GLY A 152 44.72 -9.00 -1.36
CA GLY A 152 44.46 -9.81 -0.17
C GLY A 152 43.19 -10.67 -0.22
N GLY A 153 42.41 -10.58 -1.29
CA GLY A 153 41.25 -11.43 -1.58
C GLY A 153 40.02 -11.14 -0.70
N ALA A 154 39.00 -12.00 -0.81
CA ALA A 154 37.65 -11.83 -0.26
C ALA A 154 37.53 -11.89 1.29
N SER A 155 38.64 -11.88 2.03
CA SER A 155 38.58 -11.87 3.50
C SER A 155 39.42 -10.78 4.15
N ARG A 156 40.26 -10.03 3.41
CA ARG A 156 41.18 -9.07 4.01
C ARG A 156 40.47 -7.84 4.55
N TRP A 157 40.69 -7.52 5.82
CA TRP A 157 40.49 -6.15 6.31
C TRP A 157 41.82 -5.39 6.28
N MET A 158 41.75 -4.14 5.86
CA MET A 158 42.91 -3.27 5.76
C MET A 158 43.48 -2.98 7.16
N THR A 159 44.80 -2.82 7.30
CA THR A 159 45.42 -2.37 8.55
C THR A 159 46.32 -1.17 8.26
N GLY A 160 46.37 -0.24 9.21
CA GLY A 160 47.19 0.98 9.18
C GLY A 160 46.33 2.23 9.31
N TYR A 161 46.57 3.02 10.37
CA TYR A 161 45.79 4.20 10.68
C TYR A 161 45.71 5.21 9.53
N ASP A 162 46.85 5.57 8.92
CA ASP A 162 46.91 6.57 7.84
C ASP A 162 46.04 6.18 6.64
N LYS A 163 45.91 4.88 6.36
CA LYS A 163 45.07 4.39 5.27
C LYS A 163 43.58 4.56 5.55
N TYR A 164 43.16 4.32 6.80
CA TYR A 164 41.80 4.61 7.22
C TYR A 164 41.52 6.11 7.23
N TYR A 165 42.46 6.92 7.71
CA TYR A 165 42.33 8.38 7.66
C TYR A 165 42.20 8.90 6.21
N ASN A 166 43.00 8.39 5.28
CA ASN A 166 42.88 8.72 3.85
C ASN A 166 41.54 8.24 3.26
N ALA A 167 41.06 7.06 3.68
CA ALA A 167 39.77 6.53 3.24
C ALA A 167 38.59 7.42 3.67
N MET A 168 38.59 7.94 4.91
CA MET A 168 37.52 8.80 5.44
C MET A 168 37.28 10.05 4.60
N GLN A 169 38.26 10.50 3.81
CA GLN A 169 38.14 11.68 2.95
C GLN A 169 37.38 11.41 1.64
N ASN A 170 37.05 10.15 1.35
CA ASN A 170 36.38 9.74 0.11
C ASN A 170 35.01 9.16 0.45
N ARG A 171 33.99 10.01 0.46
CA ARG A 171 32.64 9.68 0.91
C ARG A 171 31.58 10.03 -0.12
N VAL A 172 30.42 9.41 0.01
CA VAL A 172 29.18 9.89 -0.58
C VAL A 172 28.39 10.70 0.46
N GLY A 173 27.64 11.71 0.04
CA GLY A 173 26.63 12.39 0.86
C GLY A 173 25.33 11.59 0.95
N GLY A 174 25.02 10.82 -0.09
CA GLY A 174 23.85 9.95 -0.18
C GLY A 174 23.79 9.21 -1.49
N ILE A 175 22.83 8.29 -1.57
CA ILE A 175 22.54 7.48 -2.75
C ILE A 175 21.07 7.64 -3.11
N TYR A 176 20.76 7.56 -4.40
CA TYR A 176 19.41 7.80 -4.90
C TYR A 176 19.05 6.84 -6.02
N ALA A 177 17.75 6.58 -6.16
CA ALA A 177 17.16 5.75 -7.19
C ALA A 177 16.54 6.65 -8.26
N ILE A 178 16.74 6.34 -9.53
CA ILE A 178 15.95 6.92 -10.61
C ILE A 178 15.09 5.80 -11.19
N ARG A 179 13.77 5.96 -11.12
CA ARG A 179 12.80 5.06 -11.75
C ARG A 179 12.77 5.34 -13.24
N THR A 180 12.82 4.30 -14.08
CA THR A 180 13.00 4.43 -15.53
C THR A 180 11.83 3.84 -16.33
N ASN A 181 10.73 3.51 -15.68
CA ASN A 181 9.48 3.03 -16.29
C ASN A 181 8.59 4.15 -16.86
N THR A 182 9.02 5.42 -16.79
CA THR A 182 8.28 6.57 -17.32
C THR A 182 9.18 7.49 -18.14
N VAL A 183 8.57 8.32 -19.00
CA VAL A 183 9.28 9.35 -19.78
C VAL A 183 10.01 10.34 -18.86
N GLU A 184 9.37 10.76 -17.76
CA GLU A 184 9.98 11.63 -16.74
C GLU A 184 11.22 10.98 -16.13
N GLY A 185 11.13 9.68 -15.83
CA GLY A 185 12.22 8.88 -15.30
C GLY A 185 13.44 8.77 -16.23
N ILE A 186 13.20 8.47 -17.50
CA ILE A 186 14.25 8.46 -18.53
C ILE A 186 14.89 9.84 -18.66
N ASN A 187 14.10 10.91 -18.68
CA ASN A 187 14.62 12.28 -18.78
C ASN A 187 15.40 12.70 -17.53
N THR A 188 14.96 12.29 -16.34
CA THR A 188 15.70 12.47 -15.07
C THR A 188 17.07 11.82 -15.16
N LEU A 189 17.16 10.58 -15.65
CA LEU A 189 18.45 9.90 -15.84
C LEU A 189 19.32 10.59 -16.90
N ARG A 190 18.75 10.98 -18.05
CA ARG A 190 19.49 11.71 -19.09
C ARG A 190 20.04 13.04 -18.57
N GLN A 191 19.24 13.78 -17.79
CA GLN A 191 19.67 15.02 -17.14
C GLN A 191 20.80 14.78 -16.15
N TRP A 192 20.69 13.73 -15.33
CA TRP A 192 21.74 13.33 -14.39
C TRP A 192 23.06 13.05 -15.10
N ILE A 193 23.03 12.24 -16.18
CA ILE A 193 24.21 11.89 -16.98
C ILE A 193 24.82 13.12 -17.67
N TYR A 194 24.01 14.10 -18.07
CA TYR A 194 24.51 15.30 -18.76
C TYR A 194 25.20 16.29 -17.82
N ASP A 195 24.55 16.68 -16.72
CA ASP A 195 25.04 17.76 -15.84
C ASP A 195 24.52 17.69 -14.40
N HIS A 196 24.13 16.50 -13.92
CA HIS A 196 23.54 16.26 -12.59
C HIS A 196 22.21 16.96 -12.28
N GLY A 197 21.67 17.76 -13.20
CA GLY A 197 20.52 18.62 -12.88
C GLY A 197 20.89 20.04 -12.43
N ASP A 198 22.18 20.34 -12.24
CA ASP A 198 22.64 21.60 -11.63
C ASP A 198 23.44 22.51 -12.57
N GLY A 199 23.75 22.05 -13.80
CA GLY A 199 24.48 22.82 -14.80
C GLY A 199 26.00 22.64 -14.73
N SER A 200 26.45 21.62 -14.01
CA SER A 200 27.85 21.18 -13.99
C SER A 200 28.39 20.89 -15.39
N ALA A 201 29.70 21.11 -15.58
CA ALA A 201 30.36 20.91 -16.87
C ALA A 201 30.40 19.43 -17.33
N ALA A 202 30.24 18.50 -16.40
CA ALA A 202 30.11 17.07 -16.65
C ALA A 202 29.09 16.50 -15.66
N GLY A 203 28.15 15.71 -16.16
CA GLY A 203 27.19 15.00 -15.34
C GLY A 203 27.75 13.69 -14.78
N GLY A 204 26.84 12.82 -14.36
CA GLY A 204 27.14 11.65 -13.55
C GLY A 204 27.14 10.31 -14.27
N MET A 205 27.14 9.24 -13.48
CA MET A 205 26.95 7.85 -13.89
C MET A 205 25.84 7.19 -13.08
N ALA A 206 25.40 6.01 -13.51
CA ALA A 206 24.42 5.22 -12.78
C ALA A 206 24.77 3.73 -12.78
N SER A 207 24.50 3.01 -11.68
CA SER A 207 24.65 1.55 -11.59
C SER A 207 23.28 0.88 -11.64
N PHE A 208 23.19 -0.31 -12.24
CA PHE A 208 21.96 -1.08 -12.31
C PHE A 208 22.23 -2.58 -12.24
N TYR A 209 21.20 -3.35 -11.88
CA TYR A 209 21.23 -4.81 -11.92
C TYR A 209 20.41 -5.35 -13.09
N SER A 210 20.93 -6.35 -13.78
CA SER A 210 20.21 -7.13 -14.80
C SER A 210 20.75 -8.57 -14.83
N GLN A 211 20.19 -9.41 -15.69
CA GLN A 211 20.78 -10.72 -15.95
C GLN A 211 22.06 -10.56 -16.78
N PHE A 212 23.16 -11.18 -16.35
CA PHE A 212 24.36 -11.26 -17.16
C PHE A 212 24.04 -11.81 -18.54
N THR A 213 24.35 -11.01 -19.57
CA THR A 213 24.13 -11.32 -20.97
C THR A 213 25.30 -10.76 -21.77
N SER A 214 25.83 -11.51 -22.73
CA SER A 214 26.75 -10.96 -23.74
C SER A 214 25.94 -10.25 -24.81
N PRO A 215 26.36 -9.08 -25.34
CA PRO A 215 25.59 -8.36 -26.34
C PRO A 215 25.19 -9.27 -27.50
N PRO A 216 23.89 -9.54 -27.70
CA PRO A 216 23.44 -10.55 -28.65
C PRO A 216 23.48 -10.06 -30.09
N ALA A 217 23.57 -8.75 -30.30
CA ALA A 217 23.47 -8.12 -31.61
C ALA A 217 24.32 -6.85 -31.70
N VAL A 218 24.34 -6.28 -32.91
CA VAL A 218 24.91 -4.97 -33.19
C VAL A 218 23.84 -4.06 -33.77
N LEU A 219 23.98 -2.76 -33.58
CA LEU A 219 23.09 -1.75 -34.15
C LEU A 219 23.07 -1.86 -35.70
N PRO A 220 21.88 -1.73 -36.31
CA PRO A 220 21.69 -1.98 -37.74
C PRO A 220 22.50 -1.05 -38.64
N ALA A 221 22.82 -1.52 -39.85
CA ALA A 221 23.56 -0.70 -40.82
C ALA A 221 22.71 0.50 -41.27
N GLY A 222 23.34 1.67 -41.41
CA GLY A 222 22.66 2.90 -41.87
C GLY A 222 22.00 3.71 -40.76
N THR A 223 22.04 3.26 -39.50
CA THR A 223 21.60 4.03 -38.32
C THR A 223 22.80 4.63 -37.57
N PRO A 224 22.59 5.61 -36.68
CA PRO A 224 23.64 6.10 -35.78
C PRO A 224 24.26 4.96 -34.97
N GLU A 225 25.58 5.01 -34.77
CA GLU A 225 26.38 3.96 -34.09
C GLU A 225 26.26 2.55 -34.73
N ALA A 226 25.92 2.45 -36.01
CA ALA A 226 25.86 1.19 -36.75
C ALA A 226 27.08 0.29 -36.51
N GLY A 227 26.83 -0.99 -36.23
CA GLY A 227 27.87 -1.98 -35.96
C GLY A 227 28.40 -2.01 -34.52
N LYS A 228 27.96 -1.10 -33.63
CA LYS A 228 28.23 -1.16 -32.19
C LYS A 228 27.36 -2.20 -31.52
N SER A 229 27.88 -2.84 -30.48
CA SER A 229 27.19 -3.86 -29.69
C SER A 229 25.96 -3.28 -28.98
N VAL A 230 24.84 -4.00 -29.00
CA VAL A 230 23.58 -3.57 -28.37
C VAL A 230 22.90 -4.71 -27.63
N ILE A 231 22.31 -4.39 -26.48
CA ILE A 231 21.41 -5.26 -25.71
C ILE A 231 19.99 -4.66 -25.80
N PRO A 232 19.12 -5.19 -26.67
CA PRO A 232 17.75 -4.70 -26.81
C PRO A 232 16.81 -5.24 -25.72
N SER A 233 17.18 -6.33 -25.03
CA SER A 233 16.38 -6.98 -24.00
C SER A 233 17.28 -7.81 -23.08
N TRP A 234 16.94 -7.87 -21.80
CA TRP A 234 17.61 -8.64 -20.75
C TRP A 234 16.90 -9.96 -20.45
N GLY A 235 17.55 -10.83 -19.68
CA GLY A 235 16.88 -11.99 -19.09
C GLY A 235 16.21 -11.66 -17.75
N SER A 236 15.33 -12.54 -17.28
CA SER A 236 14.50 -12.34 -16.09
C SER A 236 15.17 -12.66 -14.75
N SER A 237 16.47 -12.99 -14.75
CA SER A 237 17.22 -13.41 -13.57
C SER A 237 18.32 -12.40 -13.20
N PRO A 238 18.00 -11.30 -12.51
CA PRO A 238 18.95 -10.22 -12.24
C PRO A 238 20.04 -10.70 -11.30
N ASN A 239 21.25 -10.91 -11.83
CA ASN A 239 22.38 -11.55 -11.13
C ASN A 239 23.71 -10.82 -11.34
N HIS A 240 23.69 -9.68 -12.04
CA HIS A 240 24.90 -8.96 -12.43
C HIS A 240 24.69 -7.45 -12.42
N ALA A 241 25.69 -6.69 -11.97
CA ALA A 241 25.67 -5.23 -11.95
C ALA A 241 26.59 -4.62 -13.01
N MET A 242 26.11 -3.57 -13.67
CA MET A 242 26.83 -2.80 -14.70
C MET A 242 26.60 -1.31 -14.49
N ALA A 243 27.31 -0.45 -15.23
CA ALA A 243 27.23 1.00 -15.10
C ALA A 243 26.84 1.67 -16.42
N ILE A 244 25.96 2.66 -16.36
CA ILE A 244 25.60 3.59 -17.43
C ILE A 244 26.58 4.75 -17.40
N VAL A 245 27.14 5.08 -18.57
CA VAL A 245 28.22 6.07 -18.74
C VAL A 245 27.90 7.13 -19.80
N GLY A 246 26.72 7.09 -20.39
CA GLY A 246 26.33 7.99 -21.47
C GLY A 246 24.97 7.63 -22.06
N TYR A 247 24.47 8.44 -22.98
CA TYR A 247 23.27 8.16 -23.75
C TYR A 247 23.39 8.68 -25.19
N ASN A 248 22.57 8.15 -26.08
CA ASN A 248 22.42 8.63 -27.45
C ASN A 248 20.96 8.46 -27.89
N ASP A 249 20.29 9.57 -28.13
CA ASP A 249 18.86 9.63 -28.49
C ASP A 249 18.61 9.11 -29.91
N ASN A 250 19.65 8.94 -30.73
CA ASN A 250 19.51 8.65 -32.14
C ASN A 250 19.84 7.19 -32.53
N ILE A 251 20.24 6.32 -31.58
CA ILE A 251 20.43 4.90 -31.90
C ILE A 251 19.06 4.25 -32.14
N CYS A 252 19.00 3.26 -33.02
CA CYS A 252 17.73 2.68 -33.46
C CYS A 252 17.74 1.15 -33.32
N TRP A 253 16.62 0.59 -32.89
CA TRP A 253 16.39 -0.85 -32.85
C TRP A 253 14.93 -1.16 -33.20
N ASP A 254 14.72 -1.95 -34.25
CA ASP A 254 13.40 -2.34 -34.77
C ASP A 254 12.89 -3.56 -33.98
N TYR A 255 11.91 -3.36 -33.11
CA TYR A 255 11.34 -4.40 -32.25
C TYR A 255 10.22 -5.18 -32.97
N ASN A 256 9.49 -4.53 -33.87
CA ASN A 256 8.34 -5.12 -34.57
C ASN A 256 8.68 -5.72 -35.96
N ASN A 257 9.92 -5.51 -36.42
CA ASN A 257 10.47 -5.92 -37.71
C ASN A 257 9.73 -5.35 -38.93
N ASP A 258 9.20 -4.13 -38.84
CA ASP A 258 8.52 -3.45 -39.95
C ASP A 258 9.43 -2.62 -40.86
N GLY A 259 10.71 -2.48 -40.48
CA GLY A 259 11.73 -1.72 -41.21
C GLY A 259 11.68 -0.20 -41.01
N GLN A 260 10.87 0.30 -40.06
CA GLN A 260 10.83 1.68 -39.60
C GLN A 260 11.29 1.77 -38.14
N TYR A 261 11.45 2.99 -37.63
CA TYR A 261 11.77 3.24 -36.22
C TYR A 261 10.86 4.35 -35.70
N THR A 262 10.16 4.10 -34.60
CA THR A 262 9.16 5.03 -34.05
C THR A 262 9.25 5.09 -32.52
N ASN A 263 8.83 6.23 -31.97
CA ASN A 263 8.56 6.42 -30.53
C ASN A 263 7.12 6.87 -30.27
N ASP A 264 6.27 6.86 -31.31
CA ASP A 264 4.93 7.47 -31.35
C ASP A 264 3.82 6.49 -31.77
N ILE A 265 4.15 5.21 -31.94
CA ILE A 265 3.23 4.13 -32.27
C ILE A 265 3.26 3.09 -31.14
N ASP A 266 2.09 2.59 -30.74
CA ASP A 266 1.96 1.47 -29.80
C ASP A 266 2.38 0.17 -30.50
N ILE A 267 3.61 -0.27 -30.26
CA ILE A 267 4.19 -1.47 -30.88
C ILE A 267 3.99 -2.72 -30.02
N ASN A 268 3.60 -2.56 -28.75
CA ASN A 268 3.42 -3.67 -27.82
C ASN A 268 1.93 -4.10 -27.69
N GLY A 269 0.99 -3.25 -28.13
CA GLY A 269 -0.43 -3.53 -28.21
C GLY A 269 -1.19 -3.38 -26.89
N ASP A 270 -0.64 -2.69 -25.89
CA ASP A 270 -1.30 -2.43 -24.60
C ASP A 270 -2.25 -1.20 -24.63
N GLY A 271 -2.29 -0.47 -25.76
CA GLY A 271 -3.12 0.71 -25.95
C GLY A 271 -2.54 1.99 -25.39
N ILE A 272 -1.28 1.99 -24.90
CA ILE A 272 -0.60 3.14 -24.30
C ILE A 272 0.74 3.35 -25.02
N VAL A 273 0.91 4.50 -25.68
CA VAL A 273 2.21 4.86 -26.28
C VAL A 273 3.13 5.44 -25.20
N ASP A 274 4.13 4.68 -24.75
CA ASP A 274 5.14 5.14 -23.80
C ASP A 274 6.57 4.66 -24.10
N VAL A 275 7.49 4.74 -23.13
CA VAL A 275 8.91 4.35 -23.31
C VAL A 275 9.05 2.89 -23.75
N ARG A 276 8.08 2.03 -23.41
CA ARG A 276 8.04 0.62 -23.80
C ARG A 276 7.72 0.44 -25.28
N ASP A 277 7.38 1.51 -25.99
CA ASP A 277 7.20 1.50 -27.45
C ASP A 277 8.35 2.14 -28.22
N TRP A 278 9.36 2.65 -27.53
CA TRP A 278 10.43 3.40 -28.17
C TRP A 278 11.45 2.51 -28.85
N GLU A 279 11.56 2.67 -30.16
CA GLU A 279 12.57 2.05 -31.01
C GLU A 279 13.81 2.94 -31.20
N ILE A 280 13.72 4.22 -30.80
CA ILE A 280 14.76 5.22 -30.95
C ILE A 280 15.26 5.69 -29.58
N GLY A 281 16.56 5.55 -29.37
CA GLY A 281 17.30 6.07 -28.22
C GLY A 281 17.72 5.00 -27.21
N GLY A 282 18.87 5.23 -26.57
CA GLY A 282 19.37 4.33 -25.54
C GLY A 282 20.53 4.87 -24.73
N PHE A 283 20.96 4.08 -23.76
CA PHE A 283 22.10 4.36 -22.89
C PHE A 283 23.35 3.59 -23.33
N LYS A 284 24.50 4.23 -23.19
CA LYS A 284 25.81 3.57 -23.27
C LYS A 284 26.15 3.02 -21.89
N MET A 285 26.49 1.75 -21.83
CA MET A 285 26.86 1.06 -20.59
C MET A 285 28.22 0.38 -20.70
N VAL A 286 28.75 0.01 -19.54
CA VAL A 286 30.04 -0.64 -19.38
C VAL A 286 29.93 -1.81 -18.39
N ASN A 287 30.62 -2.89 -18.72
CA ASN A 287 30.72 -4.08 -17.88
C ASN A 287 32.00 -4.06 -17.01
N THR A 288 32.05 -4.91 -15.98
CA THR A 288 33.05 -4.93 -14.91
C THR A 288 34.09 -6.05 -15.07
N TYR A 289 34.28 -6.57 -16.29
CA TYR A 289 35.27 -7.60 -16.62
C TYR A 289 36.55 -7.05 -17.25
N GLY A 290 36.81 -5.74 -17.15
CA GLY A 290 37.98 -5.08 -17.71
C GLY A 290 37.85 -4.82 -19.22
N ASN A 291 38.96 -4.55 -19.89
CA ASN A 291 39.02 -4.36 -21.34
C ASN A 291 38.94 -5.72 -22.07
N VAL A 292 37.84 -6.45 -21.86
CA VAL A 292 37.59 -7.78 -22.43
C VAL A 292 37.15 -7.66 -23.88
N SER A 293 38.03 -8.08 -24.79
CA SER A 293 37.79 -8.07 -26.23
C SER A 293 36.63 -8.96 -26.70
N TYR A 294 36.12 -9.84 -25.83
CA TYR A 294 35.04 -10.77 -26.15
C TYR A 294 33.66 -10.33 -25.62
N TRP A 295 33.56 -9.24 -24.85
CA TRP A 295 32.28 -8.70 -24.39
C TRP A 295 32.06 -7.30 -24.96
N GLY A 296 31.08 -7.19 -25.84
CA GLY A 296 30.72 -5.93 -26.50
C GLY A 296 31.87 -5.28 -27.26
N ASP A 297 31.88 -3.96 -27.27
CA ASP A 297 32.86 -3.11 -27.93
C ASP A 297 34.05 -2.81 -27.02
N ASN A 298 34.75 -3.87 -26.58
CA ASN A 298 35.81 -3.82 -25.56
C ASN A 298 35.30 -3.40 -24.17
N GLY A 299 34.30 -4.12 -23.66
CA GLY A 299 33.69 -3.87 -22.35
C GLY A 299 32.52 -2.88 -22.37
N TYR A 300 32.24 -2.23 -23.49
CA TYR A 300 31.11 -1.31 -23.67
C TYR A 300 30.00 -1.91 -24.54
N SER A 301 28.77 -1.46 -24.34
CA SER A 301 27.63 -1.80 -25.20
C SER A 301 26.57 -0.71 -25.07
N TYR A 302 25.68 -0.61 -26.05
CA TYR A 302 24.43 0.12 -25.91
C TYR A 302 23.33 -0.76 -25.31
N MET A 303 22.34 -0.13 -24.70
CA MET A 303 21.05 -0.71 -24.34
C MET A 303 19.94 0.28 -24.68
N MET A 304 18.81 -0.19 -25.20
CA MET A 304 17.71 0.68 -25.62
C MET A 304 16.94 1.25 -24.43
N TYR A 305 16.33 2.44 -24.54
CA TYR A 305 15.51 3.03 -23.47
C TYR A 305 14.39 2.09 -23.02
N LYS A 306 13.74 1.41 -23.97
CA LYS A 306 12.74 0.36 -23.72
C LYS A 306 13.23 -0.69 -22.71
N SER A 307 14.48 -1.14 -22.79
CA SER A 307 15.04 -2.14 -21.86
C SER A 307 15.20 -1.66 -20.40
N LEU A 308 15.08 -0.35 -20.14
CA LEU A 308 15.00 0.19 -18.79
C LEU A 308 13.55 0.34 -18.28
N ALA A 309 12.57 0.35 -19.19
CA ALA A 309 11.16 0.56 -18.90
C ALA A 309 10.34 -0.73 -18.86
N ASP A 310 10.72 -1.75 -19.65
CA ASP A 310 10.07 -3.06 -19.64
C ASP A 310 10.16 -3.72 -18.25
N ALA A 311 9.16 -4.52 -17.87
CA ALA A 311 9.26 -5.28 -16.62
C ALA A 311 10.42 -6.29 -16.67
N THR A 312 11.00 -6.65 -15.53
CA THR A 312 12.16 -7.57 -15.48
C THR A 312 11.87 -8.92 -16.15
N ASN A 313 10.64 -9.43 -16.06
CA ASN A 313 10.19 -10.66 -16.72
C ASN A 313 9.95 -10.51 -18.24
N GLU A 314 9.98 -9.29 -18.76
CA GLU A 314 9.71 -8.94 -20.17
C GLU A 314 10.96 -8.43 -20.90
N GLY A 315 12.12 -8.42 -20.23
CA GLY A 315 13.36 -7.95 -20.82
C GLY A 315 13.95 -6.70 -20.18
N GLY A 316 13.34 -6.23 -19.09
CA GLY A 316 13.80 -5.09 -18.33
C GLY A 316 15.01 -5.34 -17.43
N ILE A 317 15.65 -4.25 -17.01
CA ILE A 317 16.52 -4.26 -15.82
C ILE A 317 15.71 -4.57 -14.56
N TRP A 318 16.41 -4.88 -13.47
CA TRP A 318 15.76 -5.09 -12.18
C TRP A 318 14.97 -3.86 -11.74
N ASN A 319 13.66 -4.04 -11.49
CA ASN A 319 12.77 -3.06 -10.84
C ASN A 319 12.69 -1.68 -11.53
N ASN A 320 13.04 -1.61 -12.83
CA ASN A 320 13.08 -0.37 -13.61
C ASN A 320 13.82 0.75 -12.87
N GLN A 321 14.94 0.41 -12.23
CA GLN A 321 15.63 1.30 -11.33
C GLN A 321 17.12 1.29 -11.59
N VAL A 322 17.70 2.50 -11.61
CA VAL A 322 19.15 2.70 -11.54
C VAL A 322 19.50 3.45 -10.27
N MET A 323 20.69 3.18 -9.71
CA MET A 323 21.24 3.90 -8.57
C MET A 323 22.24 4.96 -9.05
N VAL A 324 22.16 6.14 -8.45
CA VAL A 324 23.15 7.22 -8.58
C VAL A 324 23.67 7.64 -7.20
N VAL A 325 24.81 8.32 -7.16
CA VAL A 325 25.46 8.76 -5.90
C VAL A 325 25.79 10.24 -5.93
N ASN A 326 25.62 10.92 -4.80
CA ASN A 326 26.17 12.25 -4.61
C ASN A 326 27.54 12.13 -3.91
N ALA A 327 28.64 12.21 -4.64
CA ALA A 327 29.98 12.17 -4.05
C ALA A 327 30.33 13.47 -3.32
N LYS A 328 30.98 13.38 -2.16
CA LYS A 328 31.54 14.55 -1.46
C LYS A 328 32.87 14.93 -2.11
N GLU A 329 32.93 16.12 -2.72
CA GLU A 329 34.16 16.63 -3.34
C GLU A 329 35.32 16.64 -2.33
N GLN A 330 35.06 17.17 -1.14
CA GLN A 330 36.03 17.25 -0.04
C GLN A 330 35.36 16.87 1.26
N TYR A 331 36.07 16.14 2.10
CA TYR A 331 35.67 15.82 3.46
C TYR A 331 36.93 15.77 4.32
N ARG A 332 36.93 16.45 5.47
CA ARG A 332 38.11 16.51 6.36
C ARG A 332 37.74 16.05 7.78
N PRO A 333 38.15 14.83 8.18
CA PRO A 333 38.05 14.42 9.58
C PRO A 333 38.85 15.39 10.47
N LYS A 334 38.20 15.95 11.49
CA LYS A 334 38.74 16.89 12.48
C LYS A 334 39.18 16.16 13.74
N LEU A 335 38.43 15.15 14.16
CA LEU A 335 38.75 14.31 15.28
C LEU A 335 38.54 12.86 14.87
N THR A 336 39.52 12.00 15.15
CA THR A 336 39.40 10.56 14.88
C THR A 336 39.99 9.74 16.02
N ALA A 337 39.55 8.50 16.16
CA ALA A 337 40.16 7.53 17.04
C ALA A 337 41.17 6.66 16.26
N LYS A 338 42.38 6.55 16.80
CA LYS A 338 43.41 5.60 16.35
C LYS A 338 43.43 4.43 17.32
N VAL A 339 43.16 3.24 16.81
CA VAL A 339 42.99 2.04 17.63
C VAL A 339 43.86 0.92 17.11
N THR A 340 44.57 0.24 18.00
CA THR A 340 45.16 -1.08 17.72
C THR A 340 44.47 -2.12 18.59
N LEU A 341 44.04 -3.22 17.97
CA LEU A 341 43.17 -4.24 18.56
C LEU A 341 43.66 -5.63 18.12
N THR A 342 43.70 -6.60 19.05
CA THR A 342 43.94 -8.01 18.72
C THR A 342 42.73 -8.84 19.10
N TYR A 343 42.14 -9.55 18.14
CA TYR A 343 41.07 -10.52 18.42
C TYR A 343 41.00 -11.60 17.31
N PRO A 344 40.82 -12.89 17.63
CA PRO A 344 40.93 -13.97 16.65
C PRO A 344 39.67 -14.19 15.80
N SER A 345 38.53 -13.62 16.19
CA SER A 345 37.23 -13.83 15.55
C SER A 345 36.43 -12.52 15.40
N ARG A 346 36.61 -11.83 14.27
CA ARG A 346 36.10 -10.47 14.08
C ARG A 346 34.57 -10.34 14.03
N ASN A 347 33.84 -11.40 13.68
CA ASN A 347 32.37 -11.38 13.67
C ASN A 347 31.73 -11.46 15.07
N LYS A 348 32.54 -11.51 16.13
CA LYS A 348 32.06 -11.44 17.52
C LYS A 348 32.21 -10.06 18.14
N LEU A 349 32.74 -9.10 17.38
CA LEU A 349 33.01 -7.76 17.85
C LEU A 349 32.11 -6.75 17.17
N LYS A 350 31.65 -5.78 17.97
CA LYS A 350 31.15 -4.50 17.49
C LYS A 350 32.02 -3.37 18.05
N LEU A 351 32.39 -2.43 17.19
CA LEU A 351 33.27 -1.31 17.57
C LEU A 351 32.48 0.00 17.53
N MET A 352 32.63 0.81 18.58
CA MET A 352 31.93 2.09 18.72
C MET A 352 32.87 3.13 19.34
N VAL A 353 32.49 4.39 19.19
CA VAL A 353 33.13 5.52 19.88
C VAL A 353 32.07 6.33 20.61
N GLY A 354 32.46 7.08 21.63
CA GLY A 354 31.52 7.94 22.35
C GLY A 354 32.17 9.16 22.97
N VAL A 355 31.33 10.06 23.45
CA VAL A 355 31.74 11.28 24.17
C VAL A 355 30.83 11.54 25.36
N ALA A 356 31.37 12.10 26.42
CA ALA A 356 30.64 12.68 27.54
C ALA A 356 31.20 14.07 27.85
N THR A 357 30.30 15.02 28.10
CA THR A 357 30.66 16.39 28.43
C THR A 357 31.34 16.51 29.80
N ASP A 358 31.03 15.59 30.73
CA ASP A 358 31.77 15.43 31.98
C ASP A 358 33.10 14.65 31.76
N PRO A 359 34.27 15.28 31.98
CA PRO A 359 35.56 14.59 31.84
C PRO A 359 35.75 13.44 32.84
N GLN A 360 35.00 13.41 33.95
CA GLN A 360 35.04 12.34 34.95
C GLN A 360 34.12 11.17 34.61
N ALA A 361 33.26 11.27 33.59
CA ALA A 361 32.34 10.21 33.20
C ALA A 361 33.05 8.87 32.98
N THR A 362 32.44 7.79 33.45
CA THR A 362 32.94 6.41 33.27
C THR A 362 32.31 5.73 32.06
N GLU A 363 31.25 6.31 31.50
CA GLU A 363 30.51 5.86 30.32
C GLU A 363 30.19 7.07 29.43
N PRO A 364 30.01 6.89 28.11
CA PRO A 364 29.66 7.99 27.22
C PRO A 364 28.21 8.45 27.38
N GLU A 365 27.96 9.75 27.22
CA GLU A 365 26.61 10.32 27.09
C GLU A 365 26.05 10.09 25.67
N TYR A 366 26.93 10.16 24.67
CA TYR A 366 26.61 10.01 23.25
C TYR A 366 27.53 8.99 22.60
N VAL A 367 26.98 8.13 21.74
CA VAL A 367 27.71 7.03 21.08
C VAL A 367 27.48 7.07 19.59
N HIS A 368 28.57 6.95 18.82
CA HIS A 368 28.56 6.74 17.38
C HIS A 368 28.96 5.29 17.06
N GLN A 369 28.21 4.65 16.16
CA GLN A 369 28.39 3.25 15.77
C GLN A 369 28.77 3.17 14.29
N TYR A 370 29.64 2.24 13.93
CA TYR A 370 30.10 2.09 12.54
C TYR A 370 29.48 0.86 11.88
N PRO A 371 28.77 1.00 10.73
CA PRO A 371 28.19 -0.13 10.03
C PRO A 371 29.20 -1.20 9.63
N MET A 372 30.46 -0.80 9.38
CA MET A 372 31.51 -1.75 8.98
C MET A 372 32.01 -2.67 10.12
N PHE A 373 31.71 -2.32 11.38
CA PHE A 373 32.16 -3.05 12.57
C PHE A 373 31.00 -3.45 13.48
N ASP A 374 30.06 -4.22 12.93
CA ASP A 374 28.88 -4.71 13.65
C ASP A 374 28.73 -6.23 13.48
N PHE A 375 29.54 -7.02 14.20
CA PHE A 375 29.47 -8.49 14.22
C PHE A 375 29.59 -9.18 12.84
N GLN A 376 30.40 -8.61 11.93
CA GLN A 376 30.45 -9.04 10.53
C GLN A 376 31.87 -9.39 10.03
N GLY A 377 31.98 -9.74 8.74
CA GLY A 377 33.21 -10.22 8.11
C GLY A 377 33.55 -11.68 8.41
N GLY A 378 32.67 -12.45 9.06
CA GLY A 378 32.83 -13.88 9.34
C GLY A 378 33.83 -14.22 10.44
N ASN A 379 33.84 -15.50 10.85
CA ASN A 379 34.72 -16.03 11.88
C ASN A 379 36.16 -16.15 11.36
N LYS A 380 36.88 -15.03 11.33
CA LYS A 380 38.24 -14.86 10.83
C LYS A 380 39.05 -13.97 11.78
N PRO A 381 40.40 -14.08 11.78
CA PRO A 381 41.26 -13.08 12.39
C PRO A 381 40.94 -11.68 11.86
N MET A 382 41.24 -10.62 12.63
CA MET A 382 40.91 -9.24 12.24
C MET A 382 41.32 -8.90 10.80
N GLN A 383 42.52 -9.29 10.34
CA GLN A 383 42.99 -9.01 8.97
C GLN A 383 42.55 -10.06 7.91
N GLY A 384 41.69 -11.02 8.25
CA GLY A 384 41.26 -12.09 7.34
C GLY A 384 42.18 -13.30 7.30
N SER A 385 41.95 -14.21 6.35
CA SER A 385 42.70 -15.48 6.26
C SER A 385 44.16 -15.33 5.82
N SER A 386 44.52 -14.22 5.18
CA SER A 386 45.87 -13.91 4.73
C SER A 386 46.67 -13.04 5.70
N GLY A 387 46.07 -12.63 6.83
CA GLY A 387 46.67 -11.74 7.81
C GLY A 387 46.57 -12.26 9.25
N GLY A 388 46.93 -11.41 10.22
CA GLY A 388 46.92 -11.73 11.65
C GLY A 388 45.66 -11.29 12.40
N SER A 389 45.61 -11.63 13.69
CA SER A 389 44.53 -11.23 14.59
C SER A 389 44.64 -9.78 15.10
N THR A 390 45.76 -9.11 14.85
CA THR A 390 45.98 -7.71 15.24
C THR A 390 45.66 -6.78 14.08
N ILE A 391 44.93 -5.69 14.30
CA ILE A 391 44.62 -4.66 13.30
C ILE A 391 44.84 -3.28 13.90
N GLU A 392 45.31 -2.34 13.08
CA GLU A 392 45.32 -0.91 13.38
C GLU A 392 44.30 -0.21 12.47
N ILE A 393 43.38 0.53 13.08
CA ILE A 393 42.25 1.20 12.40
C ILE A 393 42.16 2.67 12.80
N GLY A 394 41.54 3.46 11.92
CA GLY A 394 41.08 4.81 12.20
C GLY A 394 39.55 4.86 12.19
N LEU A 395 38.95 5.63 13.10
CA LEU A 395 37.50 5.82 13.21
C LEU A 395 37.16 7.30 13.30
N ASP A 396 36.25 7.79 12.45
CA ASP A 396 35.89 9.21 12.37
C ASP A 396 34.93 9.65 13.48
N MET A 397 35.33 10.64 14.28
CA MET A 397 34.56 11.11 15.43
C MET A 397 33.90 12.47 15.20
N ASN A 398 33.91 13.02 13.98
CA ASN A 398 33.37 14.36 13.69
C ASN A 398 31.93 14.56 14.17
N SER A 399 31.06 13.56 14.01
CA SER A 399 29.66 13.67 14.42
C SER A 399 29.50 13.88 15.92
N LEU A 400 30.46 13.43 16.75
CA LEU A 400 30.40 13.60 18.20
C LEU A 400 30.78 15.01 18.67
N LEU A 401 31.40 15.83 17.79
CA LEU A 401 31.75 17.21 18.11
C LEU A 401 30.52 18.11 18.28
N GLU A 402 29.34 17.69 17.81
CA GLU A 402 28.10 18.45 18.00
C GLU A 402 27.73 18.60 19.50
N TYR A 403 28.11 17.62 20.33
CA TYR A 403 27.77 17.54 21.75
C TYR A 403 28.76 18.22 22.69
N VAL A 404 29.86 18.75 22.17
CA VAL A 404 30.93 19.38 22.98
C VAL A 404 31.08 20.84 22.57
N GLU A 405 31.43 21.72 23.50
CA GLU A 405 31.78 23.10 23.15
C GLU A 405 33.26 23.20 22.71
N PRO A 406 33.61 24.06 21.74
CA PRO A 406 35.01 24.25 21.33
C PRO A 406 35.95 24.56 22.50
N GLY A 407 36.96 23.72 22.70
CA GLY A 407 37.94 23.85 23.78
C GLY A 407 37.46 23.35 25.15
N GLN A 408 36.25 22.81 25.26
CA GLN A 408 35.78 22.14 26.46
C GLN A 408 36.55 20.83 26.67
N GLU A 409 36.98 20.58 27.91
CA GLU A 409 37.52 19.30 28.31
C GLU A 409 36.38 18.27 28.41
N ALA A 410 36.50 17.17 27.66
CA ALA A 410 35.49 16.12 27.58
C ALA A 410 36.13 14.73 27.65
N ALA A 411 35.33 13.73 28.03
CA ALA A 411 35.71 12.34 28.04
C ALA A 411 35.34 11.67 26.70
N TYR A 412 36.32 11.11 25.99
CA TYR A 412 36.13 10.40 24.73
C TYR A 412 36.42 8.91 24.92
N PHE A 413 35.58 8.08 24.34
CA PHE A 413 35.57 6.64 24.59
C PHE A 413 35.77 5.86 23.30
N PHE A 414 36.54 4.78 23.39
CA PHE A 414 36.51 3.66 22.45
C PHE A 414 35.87 2.46 23.15
N MET A 415 34.92 1.82 22.47
CA MET A 415 34.11 0.74 23.03
C MET A 415 34.16 -0.49 22.13
N VAL A 416 34.37 -1.64 22.74
CA VAL A 416 34.29 -2.95 22.09
C VAL A 416 33.18 -3.73 22.76
N VAL A 417 32.10 -4.00 22.03
CA VAL A 417 31.10 -4.98 22.44
C VAL A 417 31.56 -6.34 21.94
N GLU A 418 31.58 -7.31 22.84
CA GLU A 418 31.95 -8.68 22.52
C GLU A 418 30.76 -9.61 22.76
N ASP A 419 30.50 -10.49 21.79
CA ASP A 419 29.46 -11.52 21.84
C ASP A 419 30.06 -12.88 21.47
N ASP A 420 30.64 -13.55 22.46
CA ASP A 420 31.09 -14.94 22.41
C ASP A 420 30.50 -15.77 23.57
N PRO A 421 29.24 -16.22 23.44
CA PRO A 421 28.57 -17.01 24.48
C PRO A 421 29.36 -18.26 24.89
N GLY A 422 30.15 -18.81 23.96
CA GLY A 422 31.00 -19.97 24.17
C GLY A 422 32.38 -19.67 24.76
N ASN A 423 32.75 -18.39 24.95
CA ASN A 423 34.05 -17.94 25.46
C ASN A 423 35.22 -18.67 24.77
N SER A 424 35.15 -18.76 23.44
CA SER A 424 36.06 -19.51 22.58
C SER A 424 37.15 -18.62 21.97
N SER A 425 37.09 -17.31 22.21
CA SER A 425 38.00 -16.30 21.70
C SER A 425 38.34 -15.30 22.80
N GLN A 426 39.59 -14.84 22.81
CA GLN A 426 40.07 -13.81 23.74
C GLN A 426 40.90 -12.80 22.95
N GLY A 427 40.90 -11.55 23.40
CA GLY A 427 41.68 -10.50 22.76
C GLY A 427 41.90 -9.29 23.64
N THR A 428 42.53 -8.28 23.06
CA THR A 428 42.98 -7.08 23.77
C THR A 428 42.76 -5.83 22.92
N ILE A 429 42.38 -4.73 23.57
CA ILE A 429 42.57 -3.38 23.04
C ILE A 429 44.03 -3.04 23.32
N ASN A 430 44.87 -3.06 22.29
CA ASN A 430 46.30 -2.88 22.44
C ASN A 430 46.64 -1.42 22.74
N SER A 431 45.96 -0.48 22.07
CA SER A 431 46.10 0.96 22.29
C SER A 431 44.90 1.74 21.74
N PHE A 432 44.62 2.89 22.34
CA PHE A 432 43.65 3.87 21.86
C PHE A 432 44.24 5.28 22.02
N SER A 433 44.20 6.07 20.96
CA SER A 433 44.52 7.49 20.96
C SER A 433 43.42 8.30 20.26
N LEU A 434 43.21 9.53 20.69
CA LEU A 434 42.56 10.55 19.84
C LEU A 434 43.59 11.19 18.93
N MET A 435 43.17 11.47 17.71
CA MET A 435 43.95 12.19 16.71
C MET A 435 43.18 13.47 16.36
N ASP A 436 43.74 14.59 16.79
CA ASP A 436 43.17 15.93 16.63
C ASP A 436 43.81 16.64 15.43
N TYR A 437 42.98 16.94 14.43
CA TYR A 437 43.31 17.61 13.16
C TYR A 437 42.80 19.05 13.10
N THR A 438 42.34 19.60 14.22
CA THR A 438 41.77 20.95 14.27
C THR A 438 42.84 22.05 14.19
N SER A 439 44.07 21.74 14.56
CA SER A 439 45.22 22.65 14.50
C SER A 439 46.06 22.44 13.24
N SER A 440 47.01 23.34 12.96
CA SER A 440 47.94 23.17 11.82
C SER A 440 48.84 21.95 11.93
N ASN A 441 49.05 21.43 13.14
CA ASN A 441 49.77 20.19 13.40
C ASN A 441 48.80 19.14 13.95
N VAL A 442 48.92 17.91 13.49
CA VAL A 442 48.15 16.79 14.04
C VAL A 442 48.66 16.48 15.44
N VAL A 443 47.75 16.36 16.41
CA VAL A 443 48.08 16.02 17.81
C VAL A 443 47.53 14.63 18.13
N GLU A 444 48.41 13.71 18.52
CA GLU A 444 48.02 12.40 19.07
C GLU A 444 47.92 12.48 20.60
N ILE A 445 46.76 12.12 21.15
CA ILE A 445 46.46 12.11 22.58
C ILE A 445 46.18 10.66 23.01
N PRO A 446 47.19 9.94 23.54
CA PRO A 446 47.03 8.54 23.91
C PRO A 446 46.26 8.38 25.23
N SER A 447 45.44 7.32 25.34
CA SER A 447 44.75 6.97 26.59
C SER A 447 45.70 6.58 27.74
N GLY A 448 46.93 6.20 27.40
CA GLY A 448 47.91 5.63 28.35
C GLY A 448 47.60 4.19 28.77
N ILE A 449 46.43 3.64 28.40
CA ILE A 449 46.03 2.26 28.68
C ILE A 449 46.49 1.37 27.52
N LEU A 450 47.27 0.34 27.84
CA LEU A 450 47.80 -0.62 26.87
C LEU A 450 47.35 -2.04 27.22
N LEU A 451 47.13 -2.85 26.19
CA LEU A 451 46.80 -4.28 26.30
C LEU A 451 45.61 -4.56 27.25
N LEU A 452 44.57 -3.73 27.21
CA LEU A 452 43.36 -3.94 28.02
C LEU A 452 42.64 -5.20 27.51
N PRO A 453 42.42 -6.23 28.35
CA PRO A 453 41.68 -7.42 27.94
C PRO A 453 40.24 -7.08 27.57
N ILE A 454 39.78 -7.62 26.43
CA ILE A 454 38.38 -7.56 26.04
C ILE A 454 37.61 -8.53 26.93
N GLN A 455 36.61 -8.01 27.64
CA GLN A 455 35.74 -8.78 28.50
C GLN A 455 34.67 -9.51 27.68
N ASN A 456 34.42 -10.76 28.05
CA ASN A 456 33.51 -11.66 27.34
C ASN A 456 32.03 -11.31 27.59
N ASN A 457 31.21 -11.34 26.55
CA ASN A 457 29.76 -11.07 26.54
C ASN A 457 29.37 -9.73 27.17
N THR A 458 30.20 -8.70 27.00
CA THR A 458 29.97 -7.38 27.57
C THR A 458 30.69 -6.30 26.78
N VAL A 459 30.59 -5.06 27.24
CA VAL A 459 31.28 -3.90 26.66
C VAL A 459 32.57 -3.63 27.41
N THR A 460 33.68 -3.61 26.68
CA THR A 460 34.98 -3.13 27.16
C THR A 460 35.18 -1.69 26.69
N MET A 461 35.51 -0.78 27.61
CA MET A 461 35.68 0.64 27.29
C MET A 461 37.07 1.15 27.66
N VAL A 462 37.63 2.03 26.83
CA VAL A 462 38.84 2.82 27.10
C VAL A 462 38.50 4.28 26.92
N LYS A 463 38.87 5.13 27.89
CA LYS A 463 38.67 6.58 27.86
C LYS A 463 39.98 7.32 27.60
N VAL A 464 39.90 8.46 26.93
CA VAL A 464 40.87 9.55 27.06
C VAL A 464 40.13 10.86 27.35
N VAL A 465 40.73 11.74 28.14
CA VAL A 465 40.20 13.07 28.42
C VAL A 465 40.98 14.09 27.60
N ALA A 466 40.30 14.93 26.85
CA ALA A 466 40.93 15.92 25.98
C ALA A 466 40.06 17.17 25.82
N ALA A 467 40.71 18.31 25.57
CA ALA A 467 40.05 19.52 25.09
C ALA A 467 40.36 19.67 23.60
N VAL A 468 39.31 19.65 22.77
CA VAL A 468 39.42 19.74 21.30
C VAL A 468 38.82 21.07 20.88
N ASN A 469 39.60 21.90 20.16
CA ASN A 469 39.14 23.21 19.73
C ASN A 469 38.79 23.19 18.24
N PHE A 470 37.55 23.44 17.86
CA PHE A 470 37.10 23.32 16.48
C PHE A 470 36.15 24.45 16.09
N ASN A 471 35.98 24.66 14.79
CA ASN A 471 35.07 25.68 14.27
C ASN A 471 33.64 25.15 14.21
N LYS A 472 32.92 25.16 15.34
CA LYS A 472 31.55 24.66 15.47
C LYS A 472 30.60 25.40 14.53
N VAL A 473 29.87 24.67 13.69
CA VAL A 473 28.80 25.22 12.85
C VAL A 473 27.68 25.75 13.74
N ASN A 474 27.09 26.89 13.38
CA ASN A 474 25.99 27.50 14.14
C ASN A 474 24.91 27.97 13.18
N VAL A 475 23.65 27.86 13.59
CA VAL A 475 22.49 28.43 12.86
C VAL A 475 22.27 29.87 13.33
N ASP A 476 22.13 30.81 12.40
CA ASP A 476 21.74 32.19 12.73
C ASP A 476 20.22 32.27 12.90
N THR A 477 19.78 32.36 14.16
CA THR A 477 18.36 32.52 14.51
C THR A 477 17.98 33.95 14.89
N ALA A 478 18.95 34.86 15.03
CA ALA A 478 18.72 36.17 15.64
C ALA A 478 17.93 37.14 14.74
N ASN A 479 17.96 36.91 13.42
CA ASN A 479 17.42 37.82 12.41
C ASN A 479 16.19 37.29 11.67
N ILE A 480 15.61 36.18 12.14
CA ILE A 480 14.42 35.58 11.52
C ILE A 480 13.23 36.50 11.79
N GLN A 481 12.65 37.03 10.72
CA GLN A 481 11.48 37.91 10.82
C GLN A 481 10.23 37.10 11.20
N PRO A 482 9.29 37.70 11.95
CA PRO A 482 8.01 37.06 12.24
C PRO A 482 7.26 36.67 10.96
N PHE A 483 6.66 35.48 10.97
CA PHE A 483 5.87 34.93 9.87
C PHE A 483 4.57 35.73 9.72
N ALA A 484 4.22 36.14 8.51
CA ALA A 484 2.90 36.68 8.22
C ALA A 484 1.84 35.58 8.37
N LEU A 485 0.80 35.84 9.17
CA LEU A 485 -0.36 34.94 9.27
C LEU A 485 -1.11 34.85 7.94
N TYR A 486 -1.64 33.66 7.63
CA TYR A 486 -2.51 33.42 6.48
C TYR A 486 -1.86 33.71 5.11
N GLU A 487 -0.53 33.76 5.05
CA GLU A 487 0.25 34.00 3.84
C GLU A 487 1.40 32.99 3.74
N GLN A 488 1.85 32.74 2.49
CA GLN A 488 3.03 31.92 2.26
C GLN A 488 4.28 32.72 2.63
N ASN A 489 4.97 32.27 3.67
CA ASN A 489 6.25 32.83 4.09
C ASN A 489 7.41 32.08 3.43
N ALA A 490 8.50 32.80 3.17
CA ALA A 490 9.76 32.24 2.72
C ALA A 490 10.91 32.96 3.45
N VAL A 491 11.72 32.20 4.19
CA VAL A 491 12.87 32.68 4.95
C VAL A 491 14.10 31.89 4.52
N GLN A 492 15.15 32.58 4.10
CA GLN A 492 16.44 31.95 3.86
C GLN A 492 17.16 31.81 5.20
N LEU A 493 17.36 30.58 5.65
CA LEU A 493 18.19 30.28 6.80
C LEU A 493 19.67 30.39 6.43
N HIS A 494 20.46 30.84 7.41
CA HIS A 494 21.89 31.00 7.29
C HIS A 494 22.59 30.26 8.41
N ALA A 495 23.71 29.62 8.07
CA ALA A 495 24.63 29.04 9.03
C ALA A 495 25.97 29.78 8.95
N GLN A 496 26.65 29.85 10.07
CA GLN A 496 27.97 30.45 10.24
C GLN A 496 28.95 29.35 10.67
N ASN A 497 30.25 29.61 10.51
CA ASN A 497 31.34 28.70 10.89
C ASN A 497 31.29 27.32 10.20
N GLY A 498 32.07 26.34 10.65
CA GLY A 498 32.21 25.05 9.97
C GLY A 498 32.77 25.15 8.55
N SER A 499 32.45 24.17 7.72
CA SER A 499 32.89 24.02 6.32
C SER A 499 31.70 24.02 5.36
N MET A 500 31.61 25.01 4.46
CA MET A 500 30.61 25.02 3.38
C MET A 500 30.87 23.90 2.32
N PRO A 501 29.83 23.46 1.59
CA PRO A 501 28.42 23.87 1.68
C PRO A 501 27.69 23.28 2.90
N TYR A 502 26.51 23.83 3.19
CA TYR A 502 25.61 23.36 4.23
C TYR A 502 24.45 22.54 3.64
N ASP A 503 24.01 21.49 4.32
CA ASP A 503 22.85 20.66 3.99
C ASP A 503 21.84 20.76 5.14
N TRP A 504 20.66 21.32 4.85
CA TRP A 504 19.62 21.62 5.84
C TRP A 504 18.53 20.56 5.88
N HIS A 505 18.03 20.28 7.09
CA HIS A 505 17.01 19.29 7.37
C HIS A 505 15.97 19.87 8.35
N LEU A 506 14.69 19.71 8.03
CA LEU A 506 13.61 20.00 8.98
C LEU A 506 13.48 18.81 9.93
N LEU A 507 13.37 19.11 11.22
CA LEU A 507 13.26 18.11 12.27
C LEU A 507 11.83 18.11 12.82
N TYR A 508 11.11 17.04 12.52
CA TYR A 508 9.79 16.76 13.05
C TYR A 508 9.95 16.05 14.39
N ARG A 509 9.76 16.77 15.49
CA ARG A 509 9.92 16.23 16.83
C ARG A 509 8.63 15.69 17.40
N TYR A 510 8.78 14.63 18.18
CA TYR A 510 7.75 14.11 19.05
C TYR A 510 8.24 14.21 20.49
N ASP A 511 7.39 14.72 21.37
CA ASP A 511 7.58 14.57 22.80
C ASP A 511 7.33 13.12 23.19
N THR A 512 8.19 12.58 24.05
CA THR A 512 8.11 11.19 24.51
C THR A 512 7.81 11.13 26.00
N LEU A 513 6.79 10.36 26.37
CA LEU A 513 6.46 10.09 27.76
C LEU A 513 6.40 8.58 27.99
N GLN A 514 7.15 8.07 28.99
CA GLN A 514 7.11 6.67 29.40
C GLN A 514 6.41 6.53 30.75
N ASN A 515 5.31 5.78 30.78
CA ASN A 515 4.47 5.55 31.95
C ASN A 515 4.09 4.06 32.11
N THR A 516 3.16 3.77 33.02
CA THR A 516 2.48 2.49 33.11
C THR A 516 1.00 2.63 32.78
N ALA A 517 0.45 1.71 31.98
CA ALA A 517 -0.98 1.64 31.65
C ALA A 517 -1.44 0.18 31.57
N LEU A 518 -2.75 -0.05 31.69
CA LEU A 518 -3.33 -1.37 31.45
C LEU A 518 -3.22 -1.72 29.96
N PHE A 519 -2.88 -2.98 29.67
CA PHE A 519 -2.85 -3.47 28.29
C PHE A 519 -4.28 -3.47 27.70
N PRO A 520 -4.51 -2.82 26.54
CA PRO A 520 -5.86 -2.60 26.05
C PRO A 520 -6.53 -3.90 25.60
N LEU A 521 -7.77 -4.09 26.05
CA LEU A 521 -8.69 -5.05 25.46
C LEU A 521 -9.45 -4.33 24.35
N ILE A 522 -9.27 -4.75 23.11
CA ILE A 522 -9.97 -4.19 21.96
C ILE A 522 -11.03 -5.16 21.45
N ASN A 523 -12.17 -4.63 21.01
CA ASN A 523 -13.25 -5.38 20.37
C ASN A 523 -13.18 -5.18 18.84
N GLY A 524 -11.97 -5.38 18.29
CA GLY A 524 -11.65 -5.15 16.89
C GLY A 524 -11.78 -6.39 16.00
N SER A 525 -11.86 -6.18 14.69
CA SER A 525 -11.81 -7.27 13.71
C SER A 525 -10.39 -7.79 13.54
N GLN A 526 -10.24 -9.09 13.29
CA GLN A 526 -8.95 -9.68 12.99
C GLN A 526 -8.49 -9.24 11.59
N VAL A 527 -7.29 -8.66 11.52
CA VAL A 527 -6.69 -8.21 10.26
C VAL A 527 -6.25 -9.44 9.45
N GLN A 528 -6.66 -9.48 8.19
CA GLN A 528 -6.23 -10.54 7.27
C GLN A 528 -4.80 -10.25 6.81
N VAL A 529 -3.88 -11.16 7.12
CA VAL A 529 -2.47 -11.05 6.72
C VAL A 529 -2.14 -12.02 5.60
N SER A 530 -1.25 -11.62 4.70
CA SER A 530 -0.82 -12.41 3.54
C SER A 530 -0.07 -13.70 3.87
N GLY A 531 0.43 -13.85 5.10
CA GLY A 531 1.15 -15.03 5.58
C GLY A 531 1.27 -15.06 7.10
N SER A 532 1.50 -16.26 7.67
CA SER A 532 1.72 -16.41 9.11
C SER A 532 3.11 -15.97 9.57
N GLN A 533 4.06 -15.81 8.65
CA GLN A 533 5.40 -15.27 8.84
C GLN A 533 5.65 -14.18 7.80
N ASP A 534 6.30 -13.09 8.19
CA ASP A 534 6.57 -11.92 7.33
C ASP A 534 5.30 -11.37 6.62
N GLY A 535 4.11 -11.68 7.15
CA GLY A 535 2.83 -11.33 6.55
C GLY A 535 2.44 -9.89 6.83
N VAL A 536 1.68 -9.31 5.91
CA VAL A 536 1.18 -7.93 6.01
C VAL A 536 -0.33 -7.94 5.81
N GLY A 537 -1.04 -7.14 6.60
CA GLY A 537 -2.46 -6.89 6.44
C GLY A 537 -2.77 -5.40 6.33
N GLU A 538 -3.90 -5.06 5.73
CA GLU A 538 -4.29 -3.67 5.49
C GLU A 538 -5.33 -3.20 6.52
N VAL A 539 -5.25 -1.93 6.91
CA VAL A 539 -6.25 -1.27 7.76
C VAL A 539 -6.51 0.14 7.20
N GLU A 540 -7.76 0.40 6.82
CA GLU A 540 -8.20 1.75 6.45
C GLU A 540 -8.38 2.62 7.70
N LEU A 541 -7.98 3.88 7.60
CA LEU A 541 -8.16 4.88 8.65
C LEU A 541 -9.38 5.75 8.33
N PRO A 542 -10.24 6.07 9.32
CA PRO A 542 -11.41 6.93 9.12
C PRO A 542 -11.05 8.43 9.09
N PHE A 543 -9.76 8.76 9.25
CA PHE A 543 -9.21 10.11 9.23
C PHE A 543 -7.85 10.13 8.53
N GLU A 544 -7.37 11.32 8.16
CA GLU A 544 -6.01 11.53 7.67
C GLU A 544 -5.03 11.58 8.85
N PHE A 545 -4.30 10.48 9.09
CA PHE A 545 -3.31 10.41 10.17
C PHE A 545 -2.02 11.16 9.77
N PRO A 546 -1.62 12.21 10.51
CA PRO A 546 -0.38 12.92 10.25
C PRO A 546 0.82 12.18 10.86
N PHE A 547 1.85 11.90 10.04
CA PHE A 547 3.09 11.27 10.47
C PHE A 547 4.29 11.86 9.73
N TYR A 548 5.19 12.53 10.48
CA TYR A 548 6.41 13.15 9.95
C TYR A 548 6.19 14.06 8.72
N GLY A 549 5.15 14.90 8.78
CA GLY A 549 4.85 15.90 7.73
C GLY A 549 4.04 15.38 6.54
N GLU A 550 3.65 14.10 6.55
CA GLU A 550 2.77 13.50 5.54
C GLU A 550 1.48 12.98 6.19
N LYS A 551 0.42 12.85 5.39
CA LYS A 551 -0.90 12.40 5.82
C LYS A 551 -1.27 11.06 5.17
N PHE A 552 -1.82 10.15 5.97
CA PHE A 552 -2.14 8.79 5.55
C PHE A 552 -3.59 8.43 5.89
N HIS A 553 -4.32 7.85 4.93
CA HIS A 553 -5.67 7.31 5.11
C HIS A 553 -5.67 5.78 5.27
N LYS A 554 -4.49 5.15 5.18
CA LYS A 554 -4.31 3.71 5.19
C LYS A 554 -2.99 3.36 5.87
N ILE A 555 -3.01 2.26 6.60
CA ILE A 555 -1.81 1.65 7.18
C ILE A 555 -1.74 0.17 6.84
N TYR A 556 -0.53 -0.37 6.94
CA TYR A 556 -0.24 -1.78 6.73
C TYR A 556 0.42 -2.34 7.99
N VAL A 557 -0.13 -3.41 8.54
CA VAL A 557 0.31 -4.00 9.81
C VAL A 557 1.07 -5.30 9.53
N ALA A 558 2.32 -5.36 9.99
CA ALA A 558 3.19 -6.50 9.78
C ALA A 558 3.12 -7.48 10.96
N VAL A 559 3.23 -8.78 10.64
CA VAL A 559 3.43 -9.85 11.62
C VAL A 559 4.71 -9.64 12.43
N ASP A 560 5.73 -9.00 11.86
CA ASP A 560 6.99 -8.72 12.54
C ASP A 560 6.92 -7.57 13.58
N GLY A 561 5.71 -7.06 13.87
CA GLY A 561 5.48 -6.19 15.02
C GLY A 561 5.64 -4.69 14.76
N PHE A 562 5.30 -4.24 13.56
CA PHE A 562 5.30 -2.83 13.17
C PHE A 562 4.17 -2.48 12.22
N ILE A 563 3.92 -1.18 12.07
CA ILE A 563 3.02 -0.55 11.11
C ILE A 563 3.87 0.17 10.07
N MET A 564 3.45 0.12 8.82
CA MET A 564 4.03 0.83 7.68
C MET A 564 2.95 1.56 6.87
N PHE A 565 3.37 2.39 5.94
CA PHE A 565 2.49 3.26 5.14
C PHE A 565 2.46 2.91 3.64
N GLU A 566 3.17 1.84 3.25
CA GLU A 566 3.19 1.29 1.90
C GLU A 566 3.15 -0.25 1.94
N PRO A 567 2.53 -0.92 0.95
CA PRO A 567 2.29 -2.37 0.99
C PRO A 567 3.54 -3.24 0.78
N SER A 568 4.64 -2.68 0.26
CA SER A 568 5.77 -3.45 -0.29
C SER A 568 7.07 -3.29 0.49
N LEU A 569 7.05 -3.62 1.79
CA LEU A 569 8.27 -3.77 2.58
C LEU A 569 8.42 -5.21 3.05
N VAL A 570 9.41 -5.92 2.54
CA VAL A 570 9.76 -7.26 3.02
C VAL A 570 10.83 -7.14 4.11
N THR A 571 10.61 -7.80 5.24
CA THR A 571 11.61 -7.96 6.29
C THR A 571 12.76 -8.88 5.84
N TRP A 572 13.97 -8.32 5.90
CA TRP A 572 15.21 -8.79 5.27
C TRP A 572 15.60 -10.28 5.54
N PRO A 573 16.14 -11.00 4.54
CA PRO A 573 16.88 -12.26 4.70
C PRO A 573 18.29 -12.20 5.32
N TYR A 574 18.96 -11.04 5.38
CA TYR A 574 20.27 -10.87 6.06
C TYR A 574 20.19 -9.89 7.25
N TYR A 575 19.18 -10.11 8.08
CA TYR A 575 18.95 -9.42 9.34
C TYR A 575 20.11 -9.67 10.32
N ILE A 576 21.03 -8.71 10.45
CA ILE A 576 22.04 -8.71 11.55
C ILE A 576 21.71 -7.64 12.61
N ALA A 577 20.91 -6.60 12.28
CA ALA A 577 20.30 -5.72 13.29
C ALA A 577 19.04 -5.01 12.76
N GLY A 578 17.86 -5.33 13.28
CA GLY A 578 16.58 -4.63 12.98
C GLY A 578 16.57 -3.11 13.20
N LYS A 579 17.65 -2.56 13.79
CA LYS A 579 17.92 -1.12 13.90
C LYS A 579 17.94 -0.42 12.55
N THR A 580 18.72 -0.93 11.58
CA THR A 580 18.85 -0.29 10.27
C THR A 580 17.51 -0.27 9.55
N TYR A 581 16.74 -1.35 9.70
CA TYR A 581 15.39 -1.43 9.16
C TYR A 581 14.47 -0.37 9.77
N LEU A 582 14.50 -0.17 11.09
CA LEU A 582 13.74 0.88 11.75
C LEU A 582 14.18 2.28 11.32
N ILE A 583 15.49 2.53 11.24
CA ILE A 583 16.04 3.85 10.87
C ILE A 583 15.68 4.26 9.43
N ARG A 584 15.60 3.30 8.51
CA ARG A 584 15.49 3.56 7.07
C ARG A 584 14.09 3.41 6.48
N ASN A 585 13.13 2.92 7.26
CA ASN A 585 11.76 2.80 6.79
C ASN A 585 10.84 3.71 7.59
N LYS A 586 9.85 4.28 6.90
CA LYS A 586 8.76 5.01 7.54
C LYS A 586 7.86 4.03 8.28
N ILE A 587 8.12 3.83 9.57
CA ILE A 587 7.45 2.79 10.38
C ILE A 587 7.13 3.26 11.79
N ILE A 588 6.12 2.61 12.36
CA ILE A 588 5.75 2.69 13.78
C ILE A 588 5.90 1.27 14.36
N ALA A 589 6.86 1.06 15.24
CA ALA A 589 7.22 -0.27 15.73
C ALA A 589 7.13 -0.36 17.26
N PRO A 590 6.05 -0.92 17.82
CA PRO A 590 6.00 -1.25 19.24
C PRO A 590 7.06 -2.31 19.62
N ALA A 591 7.24 -3.34 18.80
CA ALA A 591 8.40 -4.23 18.90
C ALA A 591 8.62 -4.93 17.56
N LEU A 592 9.58 -4.44 16.78
CA LEU A 592 10.03 -5.06 15.55
C LEU A 592 10.93 -6.25 15.84
N SER A 593 10.54 -7.45 15.39
CA SER A 593 11.37 -8.65 15.41
C SER A 593 10.88 -9.71 14.42
N LYS A 594 11.83 -10.37 13.74
CA LYS A 594 11.55 -11.36 12.70
C LYS A 594 11.04 -12.74 13.19
N PRO A 595 11.46 -13.26 14.37
CA PRO A 595 10.96 -14.55 14.82
C PRO A 595 9.46 -14.54 15.18
N PHE A 596 8.77 -13.42 15.09
CA PHE A 596 7.35 -13.36 15.39
C PHE A 596 6.53 -14.01 14.28
N TYR A 597 5.51 -14.77 14.67
CA TYR A 597 4.61 -15.41 13.71
C TYR A 597 3.21 -15.60 14.30
N VAL A 598 2.23 -15.75 13.42
CA VAL A 598 0.85 -16.07 13.80
C VAL A 598 0.72 -17.57 14.02
N GLY A 599 0.77 -18.00 15.28
CA GLY A 599 0.51 -19.36 15.72
C GLY A 599 -0.97 -19.67 15.97
N SER A 600 -1.22 -20.81 16.63
CA SER A 600 -2.58 -21.21 16.99
C SER A 600 -3.11 -20.35 18.14
N GLY A 601 -4.17 -19.57 17.91
CA GLY A 601 -4.75 -18.67 18.92
C GLY A 601 -4.08 -17.30 19.00
N ASP A 602 -3.24 -16.99 18.01
CA ASP A 602 -2.58 -15.72 17.79
C ASP A 602 -3.31 -14.91 16.71
N GLY A 603 -2.91 -13.65 16.54
CA GLY A 603 -3.44 -12.80 15.50
C GLY A 603 -3.03 -11.34 15.64
N ILE A 604 -3.53 -10.56 14.69
CA ILE A 604 -3.47 -9.10 14.71
C ILE A 604 -4.93 -8.63 14.62
N TRP A 605 -5.31 -7.69 15.48
CA TRP A 605 -6.65 -7.12 15.51
C TRP A 605 -6.57 -5.60 15.38
N ALA A 606 -7.54 -5.01 14.69
CA ALA A 606 -7.68 -3.57 14.57
C ALA A 606 -9.08 -3.14 15.08
N GLU A 607 -9.11 -2.20 16.01
CA GLU A 607 -10.33 -1.49 16.42
C GLU A 607 -10.28 -0.08 15.84
N VAL A 608 -11.23 0.22 14.95
CA VAL A 608 -11.32 1.48 14.22
C VAL A 608 -12.44 2.33 14.84
N LYS A 609 -12.12 3.58 15.19
CA LYS A 609 -13.04 4.61 15.69
C LYS A 609 -12.77 5.92 14.95
N ASP A 610 -13.73 6.83 14.97
CA ASP A 610 -13.65 8.10 14.23
C ASP A 610 -12.47 8.98 14.67
N ASP A 611 -12.01 8.86 15.92
CA ASP A 611 -10.92 9.65 16.52
C ASP A 611 -9.59 8.89 16.64
N ARG A 612 -9.62 7.55 16.56
CA ARG A 612 -8.42 6.71 16.75
C ARG A 612 -8.53 5.31 16.16
N VAL A 613 -7.37 4.71 15.88
CA VAL A 613 -7.24 3.30 15.49
C VAL A 613 -6.24 2.60 16.41
N THR A 614 -6.66 1.48 17.01
CA THR A 614 -5.78 0.65 17.83
C THR A 614 -5.51 -0.69 17.15
N VAL A 615 -4.24 -0.97 16.88
CA VAL A 615 -3.74 -2.25 16.37
C VAL A 615 -3.15 -3.04 17.53
N ARG A 616 -3.57 -4.29 17.70
CA ARG A 616 -3.08 -5.19 18.74
C ARG A 616 -2.49 -6.45 18.10
N TRP A 617 -1.29 -6.81 18.54
CA TRP A 617 -0.62 -8.06 18.20
C TRP A 617 -0.68 -9.01 19.39
N LYS A 618 -0.97 -10.28 19.10
CA LYS A 618 -0.67 -11.41 19.97
C LYS A 618 0.01 -12.47 19.09
N LEU A 619 1.29 -12.72 19.31
CA LEU A 619 2.12 -13.52 18.40
C LEU A 619 2.97 -14.53 19.17
N SER A 620 3.25 -15.65 18.50
CA SER A 620 4.22 -16.65 18.94
C SER A 620 5.63 -16.31 18.45
N VAL A 621 6.63 -16.94 19.05
CA VAL A 621 8.05 -16.75 18.69
C VAL A 621 8.63 -18.04 18.13
N TYR A 622 9.11 -17.99 16.89
CA TYR A 622 9.68 -19.14 16.21
C TYR A 622 10.88 -19.70 16.98
N GLY A 623 10.93 -21.02 17.16
CA GLY A 623 11.99 -21.69 17.92
C GLY A 623 11.80 -21.67 19.44
N GLN A 624 10.68 -21.16 19.97
CA GLN A 624 10.35 -21.19 21.40
C GLN A 624 8.98 -21.82 21.67
N SER A 625 8.92 -22.80 22.59
CA SER A 625 7.68 -23.51 22.89
C SER A 625 6.64 -22.67 23.66
N ASN A 626 7.11 -21.68 24.44
CA ASN A 626 6.28 -20.79 25.27
C ASN A 626 6.50 -19.31 24.91
N GLY A 627 6.99 -19.02 23.71
CA GLY A 627 7.25 -17.66 23.29
C GLY A 627 5.93 -16.94 22.99
N GLU A 628 5.72 -15.78 23.61
CA GLU A 628 4.51 -14.96 23.43
C GLU A 628 4.87 -13.48 23.40
N VAL A 629 4.27 -12.74 22.48
CA VAL A 629 4.38 -11.28 22.40
C VAL A 629 2.99 -10.67 22.27
N SER A 630 2.61 -9.92 23.30
CA SER A 630 1.40 -9.10 23.33
C SER A 630 1.78 -7.62 23.37
N MET A 631 1.42 -6.88 22.34
CA MET A 631 1.68 -5.44 22.22
C MET A 631 0.54 -4.73 21.46
N ALA A 632 0.40 -3.43 21.63
CA ALA A 632 -0.56 -2.63 20.87
C ALA A 632 -0.02 -1.24 20.53
N ALA A 633 -0.48 -0.69 19.41
CA ALA A 633 -0.24 0.68 18.98
C ALA A 633 -1.58 1.38 18.78
N THR A 634 -1.76 2.56 19.35
CA THR A 634 -2.91 3.44 19.07
C THR A 634 -2.44 4.65 18.28
N LEU A 635 -3.10 4.94 17.17
CA LEU A 635 -2.92 6.11 16.32
C LEU A 635 -4.11 7.03 16.50
N HIS A 636 -3.88 8.28 16.91
CA HIS A 636 -4.93 9.29 17.09
C HIS A 636 -4.96 10.26 15.90
N GLN A 637 -6.12 10.86 15.65
CA GLN A 637 -6.31 11.81 14.55
C GLN A 637 -5.35 13.00 14.59
N ASP A 638 -4.90 13.43 15.77
CA ASP A 638 -3.96 14.53 15.98
C ASP A 638 -2.49 14.15 15.72
N GLY A 639 -2.21 12.89 15.36
CA GLY A 639 -0.86 12.36 15.14
C GLY A 639 -0.20 11.78 16.39
N THR A 640 -0.87 11.82 17.55
CA THR A 640 -0.38 11.15 18.76
C THR A 640 -0.33 9.64 18.55
N ILE A 641 0.76 9.02 19.01
CA ILE A 641 0.98 7.56 18.93
C ILE A 641 1.19 7.02 20.34
N GLU A 642 0.58 5.88 20.66
CA GLU A 642 0.78 5.20 21.95
C GLU A 642 1.18 3.75 21.77
N PHE A 643 2.18 3.28 22.53
CA PHE A 643 2.56 1.87 22.60
C PHE A 643 2.20 1.27 23.96
N PHE A 644 1.56 0.11 23.94
CA PHE A 644 1.19 -0.66 25.13
C PHE A 644 1.83 -2.05 25.10
N TYR A 645 2.32 -2.53 26.24
CA TYR A 645 2.98 -3.83 26.35
C TYR A 645 2.26 -4.74 27.34
N GLY A 646 1.91 -5.95 26.88
CA GLY A 646 1.34 -7.02 27.68
C GLY A 646 2.38 -8.08 28.03
N THR A 647 1.99 -9.36 28.00
CA THR A 647 2.93 -10.49 28.12
C THR A 647 3.97 -10.44 27.02
N HIS A 648 5.26 -10.47 27.39
CA HIS A 648 6.35 -10.46 26.42
C HIS A 648 7.45 -11.46 26.85
N ILE A 649 7.28 -12.71 26.44
CA ILE A 649 8.16 -13.85 26.73
C ILE A 649 8.94 -14.18 25.46
N VAL A 650 10.18 -13.71 25.37
CA VAL A 650 11.06 -13.92 24.22
C VAL A 650 12.49 -14.00 24.75
N ALA A 651 13.23 -15.06 24.40
CA ALA A 651 14.62 -15.22 24.81
C ALA A 651 15.53 -14.03 24.44
N ASP A 652 16.51 -13.76 25.30
CA ASP A 652 17.37 -12.56 25.24
C ASP A 652 18.26 -12.50 23.99
N TYR A 653 18.55 -13.64 23.35
CA TYR A 653 19.33 -13.69 22.11
C TYR A 653 18.52 -13.29 20.86
N ILE A 654 17.21 -13.09 20.98
CA ILE A 654 16.37 -12.59 19.88
C ILE A 654 16.33 -11.06 19.93
N ALA A 655 17.01 -10.45 18.96
CA ALA A 655 17.06 -9.02 18.78
C ALA A 655 15.70 -8.43 18.41
N ARG A 656 15.34 -7.32 19.06
CA ARG A 656 14.09 -6.60 18.82
C ARG A 656 14.24 -5.11 19.10
N PHE A 657 13.51 -4.31 18.37
CA PHE A 657 13.65 -2.85 18.33
C PHE A 657 12.28 -2.19 18.46
N ALA A 658 12.22 -1.04 19.12
CA ALA A 658 10.98 -0.29 19.24
C ALA A 658 11.22 1.19 18.99
N GLY A 659 10.25 1.87 18.39
CA GLY A 659 10.39 3.26 18.01
C GLY A 659 9.48 3.69 16.86
N ILE A 660 9.64 4.94 16.45
CA ILE A 660 8.98 5.53 15.29
C ILE A 660 10.04 6.17 14.39
N SER A 661 9.88 6.09 13.07
CA SER A 661 10.88 6.59 12.12
C SER A 661 10.23 7.09 10.84
N ASN A 662 10.79 8.17 10.28
CA ASN A 662 10.45 8.68 8.96
C ASN A 662 11.22 7.98 7.83
N GLY A 663 12.23 7.18 8.15
CA GLY A 663 13.09 6.51 7.18
C GLY A 663 14.23 7.36 6.59
N ASP A 664 14.28 8.66 6.90
CA ASP A 664 15.31 9.59 6.40
C ASP A 664 16.63 9.54 7.16
N GLY A 665 16.68 8.83 8.28
CA GLY A 665 17.86 8.75 9.14
C GLY A 665 18.09 9.96 10.05
N GLU A 666 17.16 10.91 10.12
CA GLU A 666 17.26 12.10 10.96
C GLU A 666 16.01 12.29 11.86
N ASN A 667 14.83 11.99 11.32
CA ASN A 667 13.54 12.05 12.01
C ASN A 667 13.16 10.66 12.52
N MET A 668 13.61 10.34 13.75
CA MET A 668 13.33 9.06 14.39
C MET A 668 13.39 9.14 15.91
N ILE A 669 12.71 8.20 16.56
CA ILE A 669 12.89 7.88 17.97
C ILE A 669 13.08 6.38 18.09
N ILE A 670 14.17 5.96 18.72
CA ILE A 670 14.47 4.56 19.01
C ILE A 670 14.46 4.37 20.52
N LEU A 671 13.54 3.57 21.05
CA LEU A 671 13.38 3.32 22.49
C LEU A 671 14.54 2.49 23.08
N ASN A 672 15.31 1.78 22.26
CA ASN A 672 16.49 1.05 22.68
C ASN A 672 17.62 1.10 21.62
N LYS A 673 18.76 1.67 22.01
CA LYS A 673 19.91 1.90 21.11
C LYS A 673 20.89 0.72 21.04
N THR A 674 20.75 -0.30 21.90
CA THR A 674 21.69 -1.41 22.10
C THR A 674 21.32 -2.69 21.35
N GLY A 675 20.08 -2.83 20.87
CA GLY A 675 19.66 -3.94 20.00
C GLY A 675 18.73 -4.98 20.62
N THR A 676 18.44 -4.84 21.90
CA THR A 676 17.63 -5.79 22.69
C THR A 676 16.60 -5.03 23.51
N PHE A 677 15.55 -4.55 22.86
CA PHE A 677 14.41 -3.93 23.56
C PHE A 677 13.64 -4.99 24.36
N ILE A 678 13.52 -4.85 25.67
CA ILE A 678 12.77 -5.79 26.52
C ILE A 678 11.73 -4.98 27.28
N PRO A 679 10.50 -4.86 26.77
CA PRO A 679 9.45 -4.15 27.50
C PRO A 679 8.89 -5.02 28.62
N ILE A 680 8.42 -4.38 29.68
CA ILE A 680 7.75 -5.05 30.80
C ILE A 680 6.23 -4.95 30.66
N ASN A 681 5.51 -5.93 31.20
CA ASN A 681 4.05 -5.92 31.19
C ASN A 681 3.51 -4.67 31.92
N GLY A 682 2.59 -3.96 31.27
CA GLY A 682 2.03 -2.69 31.74
C GLY A 682 2.86 -1.46 31.38
N GLN A 683 4.00 -1.61 30.69
CA GLN A 683 4.75 -0.46 30.16
C GLN A 683 3.94 0.23 29.07
N HIS A 684 4.05 1.55 29.03
CA HIS A 684 3.33 2.41 28.09
C HIS A 684 4.21 3.58 27.64
N HIS A 685 4.18 3.89 26.34
CA HIS A 685 4.88 5.04 25.77
C HIS A 685 3.92 5.88 24.94
N VAL A 686 4.02 7.20 25.06
CA VAL A 686 3.27 8.17 24.26
C VAL A 686 4.26 9.01 23.45
N PHE A 687 3.95 9.21 22.17
CA PHE A 687 4.65 10.10 21.25
C PHE A 687 3.67 11.18 20.79
N SER A 688 3.90 12.43 21.15
CA SER A 688 3.04 13.55 20.76
C SER A 688 3.77 14.48 19.78
N PRO A 689 3.24 14.71 18.56
CA PRO A 689 3.92 15.55 17.58
C PRO A 689 3.99 17.01 18.05
N LEU A 690 5.17 17.64 17.96
CA LEU A 690 5.36 19.05 18.30
C LEU A 690 5.02 20.02 17.16
N ILE A 691 5.00 19.51 15.92
CA ILE A 691 4.67 20.26 14.71
C ILE A 691 3.61 19.46 13.96
N VAL A 692 2.42 20.04 13.80
CA VAL A 692 1.29 19.42 13.09
C VAL A 692 1.11 20.00 11.67
N ASN A 693 1.93 20.98 11.28
CA ASN A 693 1.72 21.75 10.05
C ASN A 693 2.49 21.15 8.84
N ASP A 694 1.75 20.61 7.87
CA ASP A 694 2.22 20.04 6.60
C ASP A 694 2.68 21.09 5.56
N GLN A 695 2.46 22.37 5.86
CA GLN A 695 2.85 23.50 5.00
C GLN A 695 4.20 24.10 5.38
N VAL A 696 4.94 23.49 6.31
CA VAL A 696 6.33 23.82 6.61
C VAL A 696 7.27 22.93 5.78
N LYS A 697 8.12 23.54 4.96
CA LYS A 697 9.11 22.83 4.14
C LYS A 697 10.46 23.52 4.24
N LEU A 698 11.53 22.73 4.29
CA LEU A 698 12.91 23.22 4.26
C LEU A 698 13.67 22.57 3.12
N THR A 699 14.22 23.39 2.23
CA THR A 699 15.11 22.90 1.18
C THR A 699 16.51 22.62 1.75
N LYS A 700 17.27 21.75 1.08
CA LYS A 700 18.67 21.45 1.43
C LYS A 700 19.59 22.68 1.47
N ASN A 701 19.24 23.74 0.74
CA ASN A 701 19.99 25.02 0.72
C ASN A 701 19.52 26.01 1.81
N GLY A 702 18.60 25.62 2.68
CA GLY A 702 18.16 26.44 3.82
C GLY A 702 16.96 27.36 3.54
N LEU A 703 16.29 27.27 2.39
CA LEU A 703 15.04 28.00 2.17
C LEU A 703 13.91 27.33 2.96
N LEU A 704 13.46 27.96 4.04
CA LEU A 704 12.32 27.58 4.85
C LEU A 704 11.07 28.27 4.30
N THR A 705 10.06 27.49 3.89
CA THR A 705 8.74 27.99 3.53
C THR A 705 7.72 27.51 4.52
N ALA A 706 6.84 28.39 4.99
CA ALA A 706 5.81 28.05 5.96
C ALA A 706 4.54 28.86 5.69
N TYR A 707 3.37 28.26 5.91
CA TYR A 707 2.10 28.98 5.97
C TYR A 707 1.51 28.74 7.35
N ILE A 708 1.27 29.82 8.09
CA ILE A 708 0.87 29.77 9.51
C ILE A 708 -0.62 30.12 9.59
N GLU A 709 -1.44 29.10 9.85
CA GLU A 709 -2.90 29.23 10.05
C GLU A 709 -3.26 29.54 11.50
N GLU A 710 -2.49 29.01 12.45
CA GLU A 710 -2.75 29.16 13.88
C GLU A 710 -1.46 29.58 14.57
N TYR A 711 -1.59 30.49 15.54
CA TYR A 711 -0.46 30.97 16.32
C TYR A 711 -0.51 30.38 17.73
N MET A 712 0.51 29.61 18.08
CA MET A 712 0.69 29.07 19.42
C MET A 712 1.92 29.72 20.08
N PRO A 713 1.73 30.56 21.13
CA PRO A 713 2.85 31.20 21.81
C PRO A 713 3.91 30.20 22.28
N GLY A 714 5.17 30.46 21.95
CA GLY A 714 6.30 29.60 22.33
C GLY A 714 6.55 28.39 21.43
N GLN A 715 5.75 28.20 20.37
CA GLN A 715 6.01 27.16 19.36
C GLN A 715 7.33 27.43 18.63
N THR A 716 8.08 26.37 18.31
CA THR A 716 9.33 26.44 17.55
C THR A 716 9.36 25.40 16.43
N LEU A 717 10.09 25.70 15.36
CA LEU A 717 10.45 24.74 14.31
C LEU A 717 11.90 24.32 14.52
N GLU A 718 12.15 23.03 14.75
CA GLU A 718 13.52 22.54 14.84
C GLU A 718 14.12 22.32 13.45
N VAL A 719 15.31 22.86 13.24
CA VAL A 719 16.10 22.69 12.02
C VAL A 719 17.48 22.18 12.37
N MET A 720 18.03 21.36 11.48
CA MET A 720 19.39 20.87 11.56
C MET A 720 20.15 21.28 10.32
N VAL A 721 21.41 21.66 10.52
CA VAL A 721 22.36 21.92 9.46
C VAL A 721 23.56 21.00 9.60
N ASN A 722 23.88 20.28 8.54
CA ASN A 722 25.13 19.55 8.37
C ASN A 722 26.08 20.42 7.55
N ASP A 723 27.32 20.55 8.00
CA ASP A 723 28.38 21.10 7.17
C ASP A 723 29.01 20.03 6.26
N ARG A 724 29.90 20.43 5.35
CA ARG A 724 30.58 19.51 4.43
C ARG A 724 31.33 18.39 5.15
N ASP A 725 31.91 18.68 6.31
CA ASP A 725 32.74 17.79 7.13
C ASP A 725 31.89 16.99 8.15
N ASN A 726 30.57 16.94 8.00
CA ASN A 726 29.60 16.26 8.89
C ASN A 726 29.58 16.80 10.34
N MET A 727 30.02 18.03 10.57
CA MET A 727 29.72 18.72 11.81
C MET A 727 28.29 19.24 11.75
N ARG A 728 27.56 19.11 12.86
CA ARG A 728 26.12 19.38 12.93
C ARG A 728 25.82 20.51 13.90
N ALA A 729 24.75 21.23 13.62
CA ALA A 729 24.06 22.06 14.60
C ALA A 729 22.56 21.92 14.45
N VAL A 730 21.88 21.88 15.59
CA VAL A 730 20.42 21.94 15.69
C VAL A 730 20.05 23.29 16.29
N ALA A 731 18.99 23.91 15.77
CA ALA A 731 18.45 25.13 16.32
C ALA A 731 16.93 25.12 16.27
N ALA A 732 16.31 25.74 17.28
CA ALA A 732 14.89 26.00 17.32
C ALA A 732 14.62 27.39 16.72
N ILE A 733 13.82 27.43 15.66
CA ILE A 733 13.33 28.66 15.05
C ILE A 733 12.02 29.05 15.72
N PRO A 734 11.92 30.17 16.46
CA PRO A 734 10.67 30.57 17.08
C PRO A 734 9.63 30.92 16.00
N VAL A 735 8.41 30.41 16.16
CA VAL A 735 7.27 30.72 15.29
C VAL A 735 6.60 32.00 15.78
N GLU A 736 7.32 33.11 15.71
CA GLU A 736 6.74 34.43 15.95
C GLU A 736 5.92 34.86 14.74
N VAL A 737 4.79 35.53 14.96
CA VAL A 737 3.90 35.94 13.88
C VAL A 737 3.70 37.45 13.81
N ARG A 738 3.35 37.95 12.62
CA ARG A 738 2.87 39.31 12.38
C ARG A 738 1.53 39.27 11.66
N GLY A 739 0.65 40.21 12.00
CA GLY A 739 -0.70 40.29 11.44
C GLY A 739 -1.75 40.42 12.53
N VAL A 740 -2.96 39.97 12.25
CA VAL A 740 -4.06 39.92 13.22
C VAL A 740 -4.46 38.46 13.38
N VAL A 741 -4.40 37.93 14.59
CA VAL A 741 -4.89 36.58 14.90
C VAL A 741 -6.41 36.63 14.88
N LEU A 742 -7.05 35.72 14.14
CA LEU A 742 -8.50 35.63 13.95
C LEU A 742 -8.98 34.24 14.32
N ASP A 743 -9.06 33.94 15.61
CA ASP A 743 -9.59 32.66 16.09
C ASP A 743 -11.09 32.73 16.26
N TYR A 744 -11.76 31.61 15.97
CA TYR A 744 -13.22 31.53 16.01
C TYR A 744 -13.70 30.23 16.63
N VAL A 745 -14.84 30.31 17.31
CA VAL A 745 -15.63 29.17 17.77
C VAL A 745 -17.01 29.31 17.15
N VAL A 746 -17.50 28.22 16.58
CA VAL A 746 -18.85 28.16 16.03
C VAL A 746 -19.82 27.80 17.16
N ASN A 747 -20.95 28.51 17.20
CA ASN A 747 -22.10 28.21 18.04
C ASN A 747 -23.31 27.96 17.12
N ALA A 748 -23.77 26.72 17.01
CA ALA A 748 -24.89 26.31 16.17
C ALA A 748 -25.82 25.40 16.98
N GLY A 749 -27.11 25.74 17.08
CA GLY A 749 -28.12 24.87 17.72
C GLY A 749 -27.91 24.51 19.21
N GLY A 750 -26.89 25.04 19.87
CA GLY A 750 -26.52 24.69 21.25
C GLY A 750 -25.24 23.84 21.38
N ASP A 751 -24.53 23.60 20.28
CA ASP A 751 -23.18 23.01 20.26
C ASP A 751 -22.29 23.72 19.22
N ASN A 752 -21.15 23.10 18.89
CA ASN A 752 -20.15 23.68 17.98
C ASN A 752 -20.18 23.01 16.59
N ILE A 753 -21.28 22.34 16.24
CA ILE A 753 -21.44 21.57 15.01
C ILE A 753 -22.45 22.28 14.13
N ILE A 754 -22.04 22.65 12.91
CA ILE A 754 -22.98 23.25 11.95
C ILE A 754 -23.90 22.15 11.43
N GLU A 755 -25.13 22.08 11.96
CA GLU A 755 -26.17 21.23 11.40
C GLU A 755 -27.04 21.98 10.38
N HIS A 756 -27.59 21.21 9.44
CA HIS A 756 -28.53 21.74 8.47
C HIS A 756 -29.75 22.42 9.11
N GLY A 757 -30.03 23.65 8.66
CA GLY A 757 -31.19 24.43 9.10
C GLY A 757 -31.04 25.08 10.47
N GLU A 758 -29.88 25.01 11.12
CA GLU A 758 -29.62 25.74 12.36
C GLU A 758 -29.07 27.14 12.11
N ALA A 759 -29.37 28.08 13.01
CA ALA A 759 -28.72 29.38 13.02
C ALA A 759 -27.32 29.23 13.60
N VAL A 760 -26.33 29.75 12.90
CA VAL A 760 -24.91 29.61 13.19
C VAL A 760 -24.34 30.97 13.55
N ARG A 761 -23.68 31.06 14.70
CA ARG A 761 -23.00 32.26 15.19
C ARG A 761 -21.54 32.02 15.51
N PHE A 762 -20.75 33.08 15.43
CA PHE A 762 -19.31 33.03 15.71
C PHE A 762 -18.99 33.80 16.97
N ASP A 763 -18.26 33.16 17.88
CA ASP A 763 -17.44 33.84 18.87
C ASP A 763 -16.03 33.97 18.29
N MET A 764 -15.40 35.13 18.42
CA MET A 764 -14.05 35.37 17.91
C MET A 764 -13.11 35.90 18.99
N HIS A 765 -11.89 35.35 18.99
CA HIS A 765 -10.74 35.90 19.69
C HIS A 765 -9.84 36.61 18.68
N ILE A 766 -9.61 37.90 18.89
CA ILE A 766 -8.79 38.74 18.01
C ILE A 766 -7.56 39.23 18.78
N GLU A 767 -6.36 39.02 18.23
CA GLU A 767 -5.12 39.55 18.80
C GLU A 767 -4.34 40.38 17.76
N ASN A 768 -3.90 41.58 18.16
CA ASN A 768 -3.10 42.44 17.28
C ASN A 768 -1.60 42.11 17.38
N LYS A 769 -1.07 41.35 16.43
CA LYS A 769 0.36 41.06 16.27
C LYS A 769 1.04 41.96 15.22
N THR A 770 0.42 43.06 14.82
CA THR A 770 1.05 43.99 13.88
C THR A 770 2.14 44.82 14.58
N ALA A 771 2.96 45.53 13.81
CA ALA A 771 4.02 46.38 14.36
C ALA A 771 3.49 47.69 15.00
N GLN A 772 2.17 47.94 14.99
CA GLN A 772 1.54 49.19 15.42
C GLN A 772 0.16 48.94 16.05
N ASN A 773 -0.43 49.97 16.65
CA ASN A 773 -1.82 49.88 17.14
C ASN A 773 -2.79 49.85 15.95
N LEU A 774 -3.86 49.05 16.05
CA LEU A 774 -4.96 49.07 15.09
C LEU A 774 -5.95 50.18 15.45
N SER A 775 -6.29 51.00 14.47
CA SER A 775 -7.45 51.90 14.56
C SER A 775 -8.75 51.08 14.55
N PRO A 776 -9.92 51.69 14.91
CA PRO A 776 -11.19 51.00 14.77
C PRO A 776 -11.37 50.44 13.35
N ALA A 777 -11.76 49.17 13.27
CA ALA A 777 -11.73 48.38 12.06
C ALA A 777 -13.09 47.69 11.80
N THR A 778 -13.26 47.15 10.60
CA THR A 778 -14.41 46.33 10.23
C THR A 778 -13.98 44.87 10.15
N LEU A 779 -14.67 44.02 10.90
CA LEU A 779 -14.53 42.57 10.84
C LEU A 779 -15.66 42.03 9.95
N SER A 780 -15.37 41.09 9.06
CA SER A 780 -16.35 40.55 8.10
C SER A 780 -16.20 39.07 7.82
N LEU A 781 -17.32 38.39 7.57
CA LEU A 781 -17.40 37.00 7.14
C LEU A 781 -17.91 36.94 5.69
N SER A 782 -17.18 36.24 4.82
CA SER A 782 -17.61 35.92 3.46
C SER A 782 -17.79 34.41 3.33
N ILE A 783 -18.89 33.97 2.73
CA ILE A 783 -19.13 32.55 2.39
C ILE A 783 -19.46 32.50 0.90
N ASP A 784 -18.65 31.81 0.10
CA ASP A 784 -18.84 31.72 -1.36
C ASP A 784 -19.64 30.47 -1.72
N ASP A 785 -20.84 30.35 -1.15
CA ASP A 785 -21.72 29.20 -1.37
C ASP A 785 -23.20 29.60 -1.29
N ALA A 786 -23.94 29.29 -2.36
CA ALA A 786 -25.37 29.61 -2.48
C ALA A 786 -26.26 28.82 -1.49
N ALA A 787 -25.73 27.75 -0.89
CA ALA A 787 -26.40 27.00 0.17
C ALA A 787 -26.35 27.71 1.53
N PHE A 788 -25.67 28.85 1.66
CA PHE A 788 -25.60 29.60 2.91
C PHE A 788 -26.34 30.93 2.77
N ILE A 789 -27.31 31.14 3.67
CA ILE A 789 -27.97 32.43 3.82
C ILE A 789 -27.27 33.16 4.95
N VAL A 790 -26.61 34.28 4.65
CA VAL A 790 -25.91 35.10 5.63
C VAL A 790 -26.80 36.27 6.04
N GLN A 791 -27.16 36.36 7.32
CA GLN A 791 -27.98 37.43 7.88
C GLN A 791 -27.11 38.58 8.40
N GLU A 792 -26.04 38.27 9.13
CA GLU A 792 -25.09 39.24 9.67
C GLU A 792 -23.66 38.82 9.32
N SER A 793 -22.99 39.62 8.48
CA SER A 793 -21.64 39.32 7.97
C SER A 793 -20.59 40.35 8.36
N THR A 794 -20.93 41.36 9.17
CA THR A 794 -20.01 42.44 9.54
C THR A 794 -20.16 42.87 10.98
N ALA A 795 -19.04 43.08 11.67
CA ALA A 795 -18.97 43.62 13.03
C ALA A 795 -17.94 44.76 13.12
N THR A 796 -18.07 45.63 14.13
CA THR A 796 -17.09 46.70 14.38
C THR A 796 -16.07 46.26 15.42
N LEU A 797 -14.79 46.30 15.07
CA LEU A 797 -13.68 46.06 15.98
C LEU A 797 -13.20 47.41 16.55
N PRO A 798 -13.18 47.61 17.88
CA PRO A 798 -12.61 48.82 18.48
C PRO A 798 -11.10 48.90 18.23
N ALA A 799 -10.50 50.07 18.50
CA ALA A 799 -9.05 50.22 18.44
C ALA A 799 -8.37 49.21 19.39
N LEU A 800 -7.33 48.53 18.90
CA LEU A 800 -6.64 47.46 19.62
C LEU A 800 -5.13 47.77 19.64
N ALA A 801 -4.54 47.91 20.83
CA ALA A 801 -3.12 48.22 20.93
C ALA A 801 -2.25 47.03 20.46
N GLN A 802 -0.98 47.29 20.16
CA GLN A 802 -0.05 46.23 19.80
C GLN A 802 0.05 45.19 20.93
N ASN A 803 -0.08 43.91 20.59
CA ASN A 803 -0.12 42.74 21.48
C ASN A 803 -1.31 42.68 22.45
N ASP A 804 -2.31 43.54 22.31
CA ASP A 804 -3.58 43.38 23.02
C ASP A 804 -4.49 42.40 22.27
N SER A 805 -5.40 41.76 23.02
CA SER A 805 -6.43 40.86 22.50
C SER A 805 -7.84 41.28 22.94
N LEU A 806 -8.84 40.80 22.20
CA LEU A 806 -10.26 41.05 22.44
C LEU A 806 -11.09 39.82 22.06
N ASP A 807 -11.96 39.40 22.97
CA ASP A 807 -13.01 38.42 22.70
C ASP A 807 -14.32 39.13 22.32
N MET A 808 -14.98 38.65 21.28
CA MET A 808 -16.29 39.11 20.83
C MET A 808 -17.20 37.90 20.61
N THR A 809 -18.45 37.96 21.07
CA THR A 809 -19.38 36.83 21.00
C THR A 809 -20.55 37.10 20.05
N ASP A 810 -21.06 36.06 19.41
CA ASP A 810 -22.25 36.09 18.54
C ASP A 810 -22.21 37.18 17.43
N ILE A 811 -21.05 37.37 16.77
CA ILE A 811 -20.81 38.55 15.91
C ILE A 811 -21.20 38.39 14.44
N PHE A 812 -21.43 37.16 14.00
CA PHE A 812 -21.94 36.82 12.67
C PHE A 812 -23.15 35.90 12.83
N ASP A 813 -24.07 35.94 11.87
CA ASP A 813 -25.26 35.09 11.84
C ASP A 813 -25.48 34.60 10.40
N PHE A 814 -25.46 33.28 10.22
CA PHE A 814 -25.76 32.62 8.95
C PHE A 814 -26.46 31.28 9.17
N GLN A 815 -27.03 30.71 8.10
CA GLN A 815 -27.69 29.41 8.12
C GLN A 815 -27.38 28.63 6.85
N ALA A 816 -27.07 27.34 6.99
CA ALA A 816 -27.00 26.41 5.86
C ALA A 816 -28.42 25.94 5.47
N VAL A 817 -28.79 26.10 4.21
CA VAL A 817 -30.12 25.82 3.65
C VAL A 817 -30.08 24.80 2.51
N GLY A 818 -31.21 24.11 2.29
CA GLY A 818 -31.33 23.03 1.30
C GLY A 818 -30.78 21.68 1.79
N GLN A 819 -31.17 20.56 1.17
CA GLN A 819 -30.66 19.24 1.57
C GLN A 819 -29.22 19.03 1.08
N LEU A 820 -28.25 19.36 1.94
CA LEU A 820 -26.84 19.13 1.69
C LEU A 820 -26.44 17.69 2.02
N PRO A 821 -25.45 17.10 1.33
CA PRO A 821 -24.83 15.85 1.75
C PRO A 821 -24.26 15.97 3.17
N ASN A 822 -24.22 14.86 3.92
CA ASN A 822 -23.55 14.87 5.20
C ASN A 822 -22.03 15.11 5.05
N GLY A 823 -21.46 16.04 5.83
CA GLY A 823 -20.05 16.42 5.73
C GLY A 823 -19.75 17.38 4.58
N TYR A 824 -20.75 18.10 4.08
CA TYR A 824 -20.58 19.10 3.04
C TYR A 824 -19.64 20.22 3.50
N GLN A 825 -18.65 20.57 2.67
CA GLN A 825 -17.68 21.64 2.97
C GLN A 825 -17.96 22.88 2.14
N ALA A 826 -17.96 24.05 2.78
CA ALA A 826 -18.00 25.35 2.13
C ALA A 826 -16.77 26.19 2.47
N ASP A 827 -16.23 26.87 1.47
CA ASP A 827 -15.14 27.82 1.64
C ASP A 827 -15.68 29.17 2.15
N ALA A 828 -15.06 29.69 3.19
CA ALA A 828 -15.39 30.97 3.79
C ALA A 828 -14.12 31.74 4.18
N ALA A 829 -14.27 33.02 4.53
CA ALA A 829 -13.15 33.86 4.91
C ALA A 829 -13.55 34.88 5.99
N LEU A 830 -12.70 35.01 7.01
CA LEU A 830 -12.78 36.03 8.05
C LEU A 830 -11.80 37.16 7.70
N THR A 831 -12.27 38.40 7.61
CA THR A 831 -11.44 39.54 7.23
C THR A 831 -11.56 40.70 8.21
N VAL A 832 -10.43 41.18 8.73
CA VAL A 832 -10.32 42.48 9.40
C VAL A 832 -9.80 43.51 8.40
N THR A 833 -10.50 44.64 8.29
CA THR A 833 -10.09 45.79 7.46
C THR A 833 -9.97 47.03 8.33
N ALA A 834 -8.76 47.56 8.45
CA ALA A 834 -8.41 48.77 9.18
C ALA A 834 -7.69 49.77 8.24
N PRO A 835 -7.55 51.05 8.62
CA PRO A 835 -6.68 51.99 7.91
C PRO A 835 -5.24 51.50 7.75
N GLU A 836 -4.74 50.71 8.70
CA GLU A 836 -3.39 50.16 8.73
C GLU A 836 -3.18 48.97 7.77
N GLY A 837 -4.25 48.30 7.34
CA GLY A 837 -4.15 47.09 6.52
C GLY A 837 -5.42 46.23 6.51
N SER A 838 -5.35 45.12 5.77
CA SER A 838 -6.40 44.10 5.74
C SER A 838 -5.77 42.72 5.93
N TRP A 839 -6.40 41.90 6.76
CA TRP A 839 -5.94 40.56 7.11
C TRP A 839 -7.10 39.59 6.95
N THR A 840 -6.89 38.54 6.14
CA THR A 840 -7.92 37.57 5.79
C THR A 840 -7.48 36.17 6.16
N ARG A 841 -8.24 35.50 7.04
CA ARG A 841 -8.11 34.08 7.33
C ARG A 841 -9.09 33.29 6.46
N PRO A 842 -8.64 32.45 5.52
CA PRO A 842 -9.52 31.48 4.89
C PRO A 842 -9.91 30.41 5.92
N ILE A 843 -11.17 30.00 5.91
CA ILE A 843 -11.72 28.97 6.80
C ILE A 843 -12.60 28.01 6.00
N LYS A 844 -12.75 26.78 6.49
CA LYS A 844 -13.70 25.80 5.95
C LYS A 844 -14.82 25.55 6.94
N LEU A 845 -16.06 25.62 6.44
CA LEU A 845 -17.25 25.29 7.21
C LEU A 845 -17.72 23.90 6.82
N THR A 846 -17.82 23.00 7.79
CA THR A 846 -18.33 21.64 7.56
C THR A 846 -19.75 21.55 8.08
N VAL A 847 -20.69 21.24 7.20
CA VAL A 847 -22.11 21.05 7.53
C VAL A 847 -22.42 19.57 7.67
N PHE A 848 -22.96 19.19 8.82
CA PHE A 848 -23.49 17.85 9.06
C PHE A 848 -24.98 17.82 8.76
N SER A 849 -25.39 16.78 8.04
CA SER A 849 -26.77 16.61 7.60
C SER A 849 -27.26 15.20 7.97
N PRO A 850 -28.55 15.03 8.25
CA PRO A 850 -29.10 13.71 8.49
C PRO A 850 -29.19 12.90 7.19
N GLU A 851 -29.02 11.58 7.28
CA GLU A 851 -29.20 10.66 6.15
C GLU A 851 -29.97 9.44 6.61
N LEU A 852 -31.05 9.05 5.91
CA LEU A 852 -31.82 7.87 6.28
C LEU A 852 -31.52 6.66 5.41
N LYS A 853 -31.36 5.51 6.06
CA LYS A 853 -31.24 4.20 5.41
C LYS A 853 -32.29 3.24 5.97
N VAL A 854 -33.00 2.56 5.07
CA VAL A 854 -33.85 1.42 5.44
C VAL A 854 -32.95 0.22 5.70
N LEU A 855 -32.94 -0.29 6.93
CA LEU A 855 -32.21 -1.50 7.30
C LEU A 855 -33.02 -2.74 6.94
N THR A 856 -34.29 -2.78 7.36
CA THR A 856 -35.18 -3.92 7.16
C THR A 856 -36.64 -3.47 7.02
N LEU A 857 -37.41 -4.24 6.26
CA LEU A 857 -38.86 -4.30 6.28
C LEU A 857 -39.24 -5.71 6.76
N SER A 858 -39.96 -5.82 7.87
CA SER A 858 -40.43 -7.11 8.39
C SER A 858 -41.93 -7.08 8.66
N VAL A 859 -42.59 -8.22 8.46
CA VAL A 859 -43.98 -8.42 8.88
C VAL A 859 -43.98 -8.96 10.30
N ASN A 860 -44.73 -8.33 11.19
CA ASN A 860 -45.02 -8.81 12.53
C ASN A 860 -46.52 -9.11 12.64
N ASP A 861 -46.86 -10.35 12.30
CA ASP A 861 -48.18 -10.99 12.34
C ASP A 861 -48.42 -11.77 13.65
N GLY A 862 -47.39 -11.87 14.51
CA GLY A 862 -47.39 -12.73 15.69
C GLY A 862 -47.26 -14.23 15.39
N GLN A 863 -46.98 -14.61 14.13
CA GLN A 863 -46.85 -15.99 13.67
C GLN A 863 -45.56 -16.20 12.87
N ASN A 864 -45.65 -16.27 11.53
CA ASN A 864 -44.58 -16.76 10.66
C ASN A 864 -43.79 -15.62 9.98
N GLY A 865 -44.18 -14.37 10.20
CA GLY A 865 -43.52 -13.21 9.62
C GLY A 865 -43.79 -13.04 8.12
N ILE A 866 -44.85 -13.66 7.61
CA ILE A 866 -45.40 -13.47 6.27
C ILE A 866 -46.77 -12.82 6.42
N LEU A 867 -47.15 -11.99 5.45
CA LEU A 867 -48.48 -11.40 5.41
C LEU A 867 -49.34 -12.22 4.45
N GLU A 868 -50.23 -13.07 4.96
CA GLU A 868 -51.04 -13.98 4.15
C GLU A 868 -52.42 -13.37 3.79
N PRO A 869 -53.07 -13.82 2.69
CA PRO A 869 -54.36 -13.30 2.28
C PRO A 869 -55.44 -13.42 3.38
N GLY A 870 -56.00 -12.30 3.80
CA GLY A 870 -56.99 -12.22 4.87
C GLY A 870 -56.41 -11.86 6.25
N GLU A 871 -55.09 -11.78 6.38
CA GLU A 871 -54.43 -11.46 7.66
C GLU A 871 -54.28 -9.96 7.91
N THR A 872 -54.14 -9.61 9.18
CA THR A 872 -53.76 -8.28 9.65
C THR A 872 -52.46 -8.38 10.41
N ALA A 873 -51.45 -7.60 10.00
CA ALA A 873 -50.13 -7.60 10.61
C ALA A 873 -49.56 -6.19 10.69
N ASN A 874 -48.46 -6.04 11.44
CA ASN A 874 -47.70 -4.80 11.48
C ASN A 874 -46.50 -4.89 10.54
N LEU A 875 -46.40 -4.01 9.56
CA LEU A 875 -45.15 -3.79 8.84
C LEU A 875 -44.23 -2.94 9.71
N VAL A 876 -43.07 -3.49 10.06
CA VAL A 876 -42.05 -2.82 10.89
C VAL A 876 -40.88 -2.44 10.00
N LEU A 877 -40.67 -1.14 9.82
CA LEU A 877 -39.56 -0.56 9.09
C LEU A 877 -38.49 -0.06 10.05
N ARG A 878 -37.28 -0.62 9.97
CA ARG A 878 -36.13 -0.15 10.76
C ARG A 878 -35.36 0.88 9.96
N LEU A 879 -35.46 2.15 10.34
CA LEU A 879 -34.84 3.30 9.69
C LEU A 879 -33.65 3.76 10.52
N LYS A 880 -32.44 3.75 9.94
CA LYS A 880 -31.22 4.23 10.59
C LYS A 880 -30.87 5.62 10.08
N ASN A 881 -30.53 6.54 11.00
CA ASN A 881 -29.84 7.76 10.62
C ASN A 881 -28.35 7.48 10.47
N THR A 882 -27.83 7.48 9.24
CA THR A 882 -26.41 7.29 8.92
C THR A 882 -25.66 8.61 8.74
N GLY A 883 -26.36 9.74 8.78
CA GLY A 883 -25.76 11.07 8.71
C GLY A 883 -25.21 11.54 10.05
N GLY A 884 -24.56 12.70 10.03
CA GLY A 884 -23.88 13.30 11.19
C GLY A 884 -24.74 14.24 12.01
N ALA A 885 -25.95 14.56 11.55
CA ALA A 885 -26.89 15.45 12.27
C ALA A 885 -28.17 14.73 12.69
N LYS A 886 -28.83 15.24 13.74
CA LYS A 886 -30.10 14.70 14.24
C LYS A 886 -31.27 14.98 13.29
N LEU A 887 -32.24 14.06 13.21
CA LEU A 887 -33.57 14.33 12.62
C LEU A 887 -34.55 14.71 13.72
N SER A 888 -35.41 15.70 13.49
CA SER A 888 -36.46 16.13 14.43
C SER A 888 -37.83 16.16 13.76
N GLN A 889 -38.90 15.89 14.53
CA GLN A 889 -40.30 15.83 14.05
C GLN A 889 -40.47 14.95 12.81
N ILE A 890 -39.98 13.71 12.91
CA ILE A 890 -39.94 12.76 11.79
C ILE A 890 -41.34 12.22 11.57
N VAL A 891 -41.80 12.28 10.32
CA VAL A 891 -43.08 11.72 9.88
C VAL A 891 -42.81 10.83 8.68
N ALA A 892 -43.06 9.54 8.83
CA ALA A 892 -43.00 8.54 7.77
C ALA A 892 -44.41 8.23 7.26
N LEU A 893 -44.65 8.45 5.98
CA LEU A 893 -45.86 8.14 5.25
C LEU A 893 -45.61 6.92 4.36
N LEU A 894 -46.37 5.85 4.55
CA LEU A 894 -46.31 4.64 3.75
C LEU A 894 -47.58 4.53 2.90
N THR A 895 -47.43 4.50 1.58
CA THR A 895 -48.55 4.34 0.64
C THR A 895 -48.33 3.14 -0.26
N THR A 896 -49.40 2.60 -0.84
CA THR A 896 -49.31 1.57 -1.88
C THR A 896 -50.30 1.87 -2.99
N PRO A 897 -49.93 1.70 -4.27
CA PRO A 897 -50.88 1.74 -5.37
C PRO A 897 -51.68 0.43 -5.50
N ASN A 898 -51.30 -0.63 -4.77
CA ASN A 898 -51.93 -1.94 -4.88
C ASN A 898 -53.24 -2.00 -4.08
N PRO A 899 -54.40 -2.28 -4.72
CA PRO A 899 -55.69 -2.32 -4.05
C PRO A 899 -55.86 -3.49 -3.07
N ASP A 900 -55.00 -4.51 -3.13
CA ASP A 900 -55.09 -5.73 -2.33
C ASP A 900 -54.56 -5.55 -0.90
N LEU A 901 -53.68 -4.56 -0.67
CA LEU A 901 -53.11 -4.24 0.64
C LEU A 901 -53.71 -2.95 1.20
N ASN A 902 -54.48 -3.07 2.28
CA ASN A 902 -55.05 -1.93 2.98
C ASN A 902 -54.15 -1.50 4.14
N ILE A 903 -53.56 -0.32 4.06
CA ILE A 903 -52.76 0.26 5.14
C ILE A 903 -53.71 0.98 6.12
N LEU A 904 -53.92 0.40 7.30
CA LEU A 904 -54.91 0.88 8.28
C LEU A 904 -54.50 2.23 8.87
N THR A 905 -53.21 2.38 9.17
CA THR A 905 -52.59 3.65 9.57
C THR A 905 -51.34 3.84 8.72
N ASN A 906 -51.40 4.81 7.80
CA ASN A 906 -50.34 5.05 6.83
C ASN A 906 -49.24 5.99 7.31
N THR A 907 -49.35 6.51 8.54
CA THR A 907 -48.42 7.50 9.09
C THR A 907 -47.82 6.99 10.40
N ALA A 908 -46.49 7.03 10.51
CA ALA A 908 -45.76 6.81 11.74
C ALA A 908 -44.95 8.08 12.04
N ALA A 909 -44.86 8.49 13.31
CA ALA A 909 -44.13 9.68 13.71
C ALA A 909 -43.15 9.38 14.85
N PHE A 910 -42.05 10.12 14.89
CA PHE A 910 -41.02 10.02 15.91
C PHE A 910 -40.45 11.38 16.28
N GLY A 911 -40.20 11.60 17.57
CA GLY A 911 -39.82 12.92 18.08
C GLY A 911 -38.46 13.40 17.54
N TRP A 912 -37.43 12.57 17.67
CA TRP A 912 -36.10 12.83 17.12
C TRP A 912 -35.31 11.54 16.93
N LEU A 913 -34.42 11.49 15.95
CA LEU A 913 -33.52 10.36 15.68
C LEU A 913 -32.08 10.87 15.58
N PRO A 914 -31.25 10.66 16.62
CA PRO A 914 -29.84 11.06 16.62
C PRO A 914 -29.03 10.37 15.51
N ALA A 915 -27.85 10.91 15.20
CA ALA A 915 -26.88 10.27 14.31
C ALA A 915 -26.53 8.85 14.81
N GLY A 916 -26.48 7.88 13.90
CA GLY A 916 -26.16 6.48 14.19
C GLY A 916 -27.30 5.64 14.78
N GLU A 917 -28.39 6.25 15.23
CA GLU A 917 -29.50 5.55 15.89
C GLU A 917 -30.53 4.97 14.90
N VAL A 918 -31.36 4.05 15.41
CA VAL A 918 -32.40 3.36 14.64
C VAL A 918 -33.78 3.63 15.21
N TRP A 919 -34.73 3.99 14.34
CA TRP A 919 -36.15 4.10 14.64
C TRP A 919 -36.93 2.96 13.97
N GLU A 920 -37.87 2.35 14.70
CA GLU A 920 -38.81 1.38 14.16
C GLU A 920 -40.16 2.04 13.86
N ALA A 921 -40.41 2.33 12.58
CA ALA A 921 -41.67 2.86 12.10
C ALA A 921 -42.65 1.69 11.83
N VAL A 922 -43.81 1.71 12.50
CA VAL A 922 -44.76 0.59 12.47
C VAL A 922 -46.04 1.00 11.74
N PHE A 923 -46.44 0.21 10.75
CA PHE A 923 -47.63 0.43 9.93
C PHE A 923 -48.54 -0.80 9.99
N PRO A 924 -49.70 -0.72 10.66
CA PRO A 924 -50.68 -1.80 10.65
C PRO A 924 -51.34 -1.92 9.27
N VAL A 925 -51.38 -3.13 8.73
CA VAL A 925 -51.92 -3.43 7.39
C VAL A 925 -52.84 -4.65 7.43
N THR A 926 -53.80 -4.70 6.51
CA THR A 926 -54.63 -5.88 6.25
C THR A 926 -54.52 -6.25 4.78
N LEU A 927 -54.22 -7.52 4.50
CA LEU A 927 -54.15 -8.04 3.14
C LEU A 927 -55.50 -8.67 2.77
N SER A 928 -56.00 -8.36 1.57
CA SER A 928 -57.28 -8.88 1.08
C SER A 928 -57.27 -10.41 1.03
N ILE A 929 -58.37 -11.06 1.40
CA ILE A 929 -58.54 -12.52 1.26
C ILE A 929 -58.52 -12.98 -0.21
N LEU A 930 -58.69 -12.04 -1.16
CA LEU A 930 -58.62 -12.29 -2.59
C LEU A 930 -57.23 -12.02 -3.18
N SER A 931 -56.26 -11.62 -2.35
CA SER A 931 -54.90 -11.30 -2.81
C SER A 931 -54.26 -12.54 -3.41
N PRO A 932 -53.70 -12.46 -4.64
CA PRO A 932 -52.94 -13.57 -5.20
C PRO A 932 -51.76 -13.92 -4.29
N PRO A 933 -51.50 -15.21 -4.01
CA PRO A 933 -50.27 -15.60 -3.33
C PRO A 933 -49.06 -15.21 -4.19
N MET A 934 -47.93 -14.87 -3.53
CA MET A 934 -46.67 -14.48 -4.18
C MET A 934 -46.74 -13.21 -5.04
N GLN A 935 -47.69 -12.32 -4.77
CA GLN A 935 -47.76 -11.01 -5.41
C GLN A 935 -46.73 -10.08 -4.75
N ALA A 936 -45.89 -9.44 -5.58
CA ALA A 936 -45.06 -8.32 -5.15
C ALA A 936 -45.94 -7.06 -5.03
N ILE A 937 -46.04 -6.53 -3.82
CA ILE A 937 -46.72 -5.28 -3.51
C ILE A 937 -45.68 -4.18 -3.37
N GLU A 938 -45.79 -3.17 -4.23
CA GLU A 938 -44.99 -1.97 -4.13
C GLU A 938 -45.49 -1.09 -2.98
N LEU A 939 -44.58 -0.67 -2.11
CA LEU A 939 -44.81 0.30 -1.06
C LEU A 939 -43.96 1.54 -1.34
N GLN A 940 -44.57 2.72 -1.23
CA GLN A 940 -43.89 4.00 -1.36
C GLN A 940 -43.77 4.62 0.03
N LEU A 941 -42.54 4.68 0.53
CA LEU A 941 -42.17 5.33 1.78
C LEU A 941 -41.70 6.75 1.48
N ASN A 942 -42.40 7.74 2.02
CA ASN A 942 -41.98 9.13 2.04
C ASN A 942 -41.79 9.54 3.50
N VAL A 943 -40.57 9.94 3.87
CA VAL A 943 -40.26 10.45 5.20
C VAL A 943 -39.96 11.93 5.08
N THR A 944 -40.65 12.73 5.88
CA THR A 944 -40.38 14.16 6.06
C THR A 944 -39.95 14.43 7.48
N ALA A 945 -39.10 15.43 7.69
CA ALA A 945 -38.73 15.92 9.01
C ALA A 945 -38.58 17.46 8.97
N ASP A 946 -38.22 18.05 10.10
CA ASP A 946 -37.94 19.49 10.19
C ASP A 946 -36.84 19.94 9.20
N ASN A 947 -36.72 21.26 9.05
CA ASN A 947 -35.78 21.92 8.13
C ASN A 947 -35.95 21.53 6.65
N GLY A 948 -37.08 20.91 6.28
CA GLY A 948 -37.38 20.53 4.90
C GLY A 948 -36.69 19.23 4.46
N PHE A 949 -36.28 18.38 5.41
CA PHE A 949 -35.74 17.07 5.09
C PHE A 949 -36.80 16.18 4.42
N THR A 950 -36.43 15.55 3.32
CA THR A 950 -37.24 14.55 2.62
C THR A 950 -36.41 13.31 2.28
N PHE A 951 -37.02 12.13 2.40
CA PHE A 951 -36.46 10.84 1.99
C PHE A 951 -37.55 10.01 1.32
N ASN A 952 -37.30 9.55 0.09
CA ASN A 952 -38.25 8.76 -0.68
C ASN A 952 -37.65 7.39 -1.01
N LYS A 953 -38.39 6.32 -0.76
CA LYS A 953 -37.95 4.96 -1.06
C LYS A 953 -39.11 4.08 -1.51
N THR A 954 -38.91 3.36 -2.60
CA THR A 954 -39.79 2.26 -3.01
C THR A 954 -39.32 0.97 -2.35
N LEU A 955 -40.24 0.24 -1.74
CA LEU A 955 -40.04 -1.03 -1.05
C LEU A 955 -40.97 -2.08 -1.65
N THR A 956 -40.64 -3.35 -1.45
CA THR A 956 -41.43 -4.47 -1.98
C THR A 956 -41.83 -5.42 -0.84
N LEU A 957 -43.10 -5.81 -0.80
CA LEU A 957 -43.68 -6.77 0.15
C LEU A 957 -44.30 -7.95 -0.61
N MET A 958 -44.09 -9.18 -0.15
CA MET A 958 -44.65 -10.39 -0.78
C MET A 958 -45.83 -10.96 0.01
N THR A 959 -46.85 -11.49 -0.66
CA THR A 959 -48.14 -11.92 -0.08
C THR A 959 -48.27 -13.40 0.31
N SER A 960 -47.25 -14.26 0.14
CA SER A 960 -47.29 -15.69 0.59
C SER A 960 -45.94 -16.43 0.40
N LEU A 961 -45.81 -17.65 0.96
CA LEU A 961 -44.70 -18.59 0.79
C LEU A 961 -44.93 -19.59 -0.37
N ILE A 962 -43.85 -20.15 -0.92
CA ILE A 962 -43.89 -21.26 -1.89
C ILE A 962 -43.40 -22.53 -1.21
N VAL A 963 -44.31 -23.44 -0.86
CA VAL A 963 -43.99 -24.68 -0.15
C VAL A 963 -44.35 -25.90 -0.98
N GLU A 964 -43.42 -26.83 -1.12
CA GLU A 964 -43.70 -28.22 -1.48
C GLU A 964 -43.57 -29.09 -0.23
N ASN A 965 -44.70 -29.56 0.28
CA ASN A 965 -44.77 -30.48 1.42
C ASN A 965 -45.40 -31.84 1.03
N PHE A 966 -45.57 -32.11 -0.26
CA PHE A 966 -46.06 -33.39 -0.80
C PHE A 966 -47.47 -33.80 -0.36
N GLU A 967 -48.22 -32.92 0.29
CA GLU A 967 -49.58 -33.20 0.80
C GLU A 967 -50.62 -33.36 -0.33
N SER A 968 -50.25 -33.07 -1.57
CA SER A 968 -51.05 -33.40 -2.76
C SER A 968 -51.11 -34.90 -3.04
N GLY A 969 -50.30 -35.71 -2.34
CA GLY A 969 -50.22 -37.16 -2.51
C GLY A 969 -49.46 -37.59 -3.78
N GLY A 970 -48.82 -36.64 -4.47
CA GLY A 970 -48.07 -36.84 -5.71
C GLY A 970 -47.01 -35.76 -5.90
N PHE A 971 -46.41 -35.72 -7.10
CA PHE A 971 -45.38 -34.74 -7.48
C PHE A 971 -45.93 -33.73 -8.50
N ASP A 972 -47.25 -33.49 -8.50
CA ASP A 972 -47.94 -32.70 -9.54
C ASP A 972 -48.02 -31.21 -9.21
N LEU A 973 -47.62 -30.81 -8.00
CA LEU A 973 -47.68 -29.41 -7.55
C LEU A 973 -46.58 -28.54 -8.19
N PHE A 974 -45.43 -29.14 -8.49
CA PHE A 974 -44.32 -28.54 -9.24
C PHE A 974 -43.87 -29.50 -10.36
N ASP A 975 -43.15 -28.97 -11.36
CA ASP A 975 -42.68 -29.75 -12.51
C ASP A 975 -41.46 -30.64 -12.15
N TRP A 976 -41.68 -31.61 -11.26
CA TRP A 976 -40.66 -32.53 -10.81
C TRP A 976 -40.21 -33.49 -11.91
N THR A 977 -38.91 -33.55 -12.16
CA THR A 977 -38.25 -34.51 -13.04
C THR A 977 -37.51 -35.58 -12.24
N MET A 978 -37.84 -36.85 -12.52
CA MET A 978 -37.21 -38.02 -11.91
C MET A 978 -36.16 -38.62 -12.84
N ALA A 979 -35.02 -39.02 -12.29
CA ALA A 979 -33.92 -39.66 -13.03
C ALA A 979 -33.23 -40.75 -12.21
N GLY A 980 -32.34 -41.51 -12.85
CA GLY A 980 -31.63 -42.63 -12.24
C GLY A 980 -32.30 -43.98 -12.46
N ASN A 981 -32.00 -44.94 -11.58
CA ASN A 981 -32.40 -46.34 -11.71
C ASN A 981 -33.82 -46.64 -11.22
N ALA A 982 -34.35 -45.82 -10.31
CA ALA A 982 -35.74 -45.87 -9.85
C ALA A 982 -36.21 -44.44 -9.50
N PRO A 983 -37.50 -44.10 -9.71
CA PRO A 983 -38.02 -42.78 -9.38
C PRO A 983 -38.21 -42.61 -7.87
N TRP A 984 -38.20 -41.36 -7.41
CA TRP A 984 -38.69 -41.04 -6.07
C TRP A 984 -40.20 -41.28 -5.98
N THR A 985 -40.68 -41.63 -4.80
CA THR A 985 -42.08 -41.98 -4.54
C THR A 985 -42.59 -41.29 -3.28
N ILE A 986 -43.88 -41.00 -3.22
CA ILE A 986 -44.51 -40.47 -2.01
C ILE A 986 -44.71 -41.59 -1.00
N THR A 987 -44.41 -41.31 0.27
CA THR A 987 -44.59 -42.24 1.38
C THR A 987 -45.39 -41.61 2.51
N THR A 988 -46.19 -42.44 3.19
CA THR A 988 -46.87 -42.11 4.45
C THR A 988 -46.10 -42.59 5.67
N GLN A 989 -44.92 -43.19 5.47
CA GLN A 989 -44.12 -43.75 6.55
C GLN A 989 -43.13 -42.70 7.08
N SER A 990 -43.38 -42.23 8.30
CA SER A 990 -42.52 -41.28 9.02
C SER A 990 -42.26 -39.95 8.29
N PRO A 991 -43.30 -39.26 7.75
CA PRO A 991 -43.12 -37.91 7.20
C PRO A 991 -42.63 -36.92 8.29
N TYR A 992 -42.04 -35.79 7.90
CA TYR A 992 -41.58 -34.78 8.84
C TYR A 992 -42.78 -34.01 9.42
N GLU A 993 -43.66 -33.55 8.53
CA GLU A 993 -44.95 -32.96 8.86
C GLU A 993 -46.07 -33.57 8.01
N GLY A 994 -47.33 -33.23 8.30
CA GLY A 994 -48.44 -33.71 7.49
C GLY A 994 -48.59 -35.23 7.43
N SER A 995 -49.05 -35.72 6.28
CA SER A 995 -49.32 -37.15 6.02
C SER A 995 -48.35 -37.77 5.01
N TYR A 996 -47.60 -36.98 4.26
CA TYR A 996 -46.82 -37.41 3.12
C TYR A 996 -45.40 -36.83 3.11
N ALA A 997 -44.43 -37.59 2.57
CA ALA A 997 -43.07 -37.12 2.30
C ALA A 997 -42.54 -37.78 1.02
N ALA A 998 -41.52 -37.19 0.39
CA ALA A 998 -40.82 -37.81 -0.73
C ALA A 998 -39.75 -38.78 -0.24
N ARG A 999 -39.70 -39.98 -0.82
CA ARG A 999 -38.71 -41.03 -0.52
C ARG A 999 -38.02 -41.50 -1.81
N SER A 1000 -36.71 -41.69 -1.75
CA SER A 1000 -35.95 -42.23 -2.89
C SER A 1000 -36.45 -43.62 -3.33
N GLY A 1001 -36.26 -43.94 -4.61
CA GLY A 1001 -36.63 -45.24 -5.16
C GLY A 1001 -35.83 -46.40 -4.54
N ALA A 1002 -36.40 -47.61 -4.61
CA ALA A 1002 -35.68 -48.82 -4.20
C ALA A 1002 -34.61 -49.17 -5.24
N ILE A 1003 -33.33 -49.01 -4.88
CA ILE A 1003 -32.18 -49.17 -5.78
C ILE A 1003 -31.17 -50.18 -5.21
N GLY A 1004 -30.46 -50.89 -6.09
CA GLY A 1004 -29.38 -51.82 -5.75
C GLY A 1004 -28.00 -51.16 -5.66
N HIS A 1005 -26.94 -51.96 -5.54
CA HIS A 1005 -25.56 -51.45 -5.50
C HIS A 1005 -25.17 -50.72 -6.80
N SER A 1006 -24.38 -49.65 -6.69
CA SER A 1006 -23.91 -48.80 -7.80
C SER A 1006 -25.04 -48.18 -8.61
N GLN A 1007 -26.17 -47.91 -7.97
CA GLN A 1007 -27.34 -47.27 -8.55
C GLN A 1007 -27.67 -45.97 -7.81
N TYR A 1008 -28.48 -45.11 -8.43
CA TYR A 1008 -28.93 -43.86 -7.83
C TYR A 1008 -30.39 -43.54 -8.21
N SER A 1009 -31.02 -42.67 -7.44
CA SER A 1009 -32.39 -42.15 -7.63
C SER A 1009 -32.36 -40.64 -7.44
N THR A 1010 -32.77 -39.87 -8.44
CA THR A 1010 -32.76 -38.40 -8.41
C THR A 1010 -34.16 -37.84 -8.61
N MET A 1011 -34.53 -36.84 -7.80
CA MET A 1011 -35.64 -35.93 -8.07
C MET A 1011 -35.10 -34.52 -8.23
N SER A 1012 -35.63 -33.79 -9.20
CA SER A 1012 -35.13 -32.47 -9.59
C SER A 1012 -36.27 -31.57 -10.03
N MET A 1013 -36.12 -30.26 -9.89
CA MET A 1013 -37.03 -29.28 -10.49
C MET A 1013 -36.23 -28.16 -11.13
N ALA A 1014 -36.69 -27.69 -12.30
CA ALA A 1014 -36.30 -26.40 -12.83
C ALA A 1014 -37.12 -25.30 -12.16
N TYR A 1015 -36.48 -24.20 -11.79
CA TYR A 1015 -37.08 -23.13 -10.99
C TYR A 1015 -36.54 -21.77 -11.41
N GLU A 1016 -37.40 -20.76 -11.52
CA GLU A 1016 -36.99 -19.40 -11.90
C GLU A 1016 -37.00 -18.50 -10.66
N VAL A 1017 -35.84 -18.16 -10.12
CA VAL A 1017 -35.74 -17.38 -8.87
C VAL A 1017 -35.91 -15.88 -9.18
N ALA A 1018 -36.82 -15.19 -8.48
CA ALA A 1018 -37.16 -13.79 -8.76
C ALA A 1018 -36.05 -12.79 -8.39
N PHE A 1019 -35.41 -12.99 -7.23
CA PHE A 1019 -34.34 -12.17 -6.65
C PHE A 1019 -33.47 -13.05 -5.74
N ASP A 1020 -32.27 -12.58 -5.39
CA ASP A 1020 -31.38 -13.32 -4.48
C ASP A 1020 -32.09 -13.61 -3.15
N ASP A 1021 -32.18 -14.89 -2.78
CA ASP A 1021 -32.98 -15.38 -1.64
C ASP A 1021 -32.42 -16.74 -1.15
N THR A 1022 -33.21 -17.55 -0.44
CA THR A 1022 -32.79 -18.80 0.21
C THR A 1022 -33.79 -19.93 -0.03
N LEU A 1023 -33.28 -21.15 -0.31
CA LEU A 1023 -34.06 -22.40 -0.33
C LEU A 1023 -33.84 -23.14 0.99
N SER A 1024 -34.90 -23.69 1.59
CA SER A 1024 -34.77 -24.56 2.77
C SER A 1024 -35.66 -25.80 2.70
N PHE A 1025 -35.29 -26.88 3.38
CA PHE A 1025 -36.05 -28.13 3.44
C PHE A 1025 -35.64 -29.02 4.63
N TYR A 1026 -36.45 -30.03 4.94
CA TYR A 1026 -36.10 -31.09 5.87
C TYR A 1026 -35.72 -32.37 5.12
N TYR A 1027 -34.71 -33.08 5.62
CA TYR A 1027 -34.28 -34.36 5.06
C TYR A 1027 -34.01 -35.40 6.13
N LYS A 1028 -34.13 -36.69 5.77
CA LYS A 1028 -33.78 -37.85 6.59
C LYS A 1028 -33.05 -38.86 5.72
N VAL A 1029 -32.09 -39.61 6.28
CA VAL A 1029 -31.42 -40.70 5.54
C VAL A 1029 -31.22 -41.89 6.46
N SER A 1030 -31.41 -43.11 5.96
CA SER A 1030 -31.12 -44.34 6.69
C SER A 1030 -30.40 -45.29 5.75
N SER A 1031 -29.08 -45.34 5.90
CA SER A 1031 -28.14 -45.91 4.94
C SER A 1031 -26.81 -46.27 5.61
N GLU A 1032 -25.86 -46.80 4.85
CA GLU A 1032 -24.50 -47.02 5.33
C GLU A 1032 -23.74 -45.73 5.59
N ASN A 1033 -23.08 -45.67 6.75
CA ASN A 1033 -22.33 -44.49 7.13
C ASN A 1033 -21.05 -44.37 6.28
N ASN A 1034 -20.91 -43.24 5.57
CA ASN A 1034 -19.82 -42.87 4.66
C ASN A 1034 -19.75 -43.60 3.31
N TYR A 1035 -20.79 -44.37 2.92
CA TYR A 1035 -20.78 -45.12 1.66
C TYR A 1035 -21.97 -44.77 0.77
N ASP A 1036 -23.18 -44.82 1.33
CA ASP A 1036 -24.41 -44.44 0.65
C ASP A 1036 -24.79 -43.00 1.03
N PHE A 1037 -25.20 -42.18 0.06
CA PHE A 1037 -25.39 -40.75 0.30
C PHE A 1037 -26.71 -40.22 -0.26
N LEU A 1038 -27.37 -39.37 0.54
CA LEU A 1038 -28.31 -38.37 0.05
C LEU A 1038 -27.52 -37.07 -0.20
N ARG A 1039 -27.57 -36.58 -1.44
CA ARG A 1039 -26.87 -35.37 -1.89
C ARG A 1039 -27.85 -34.34 -2.42
N PHE A 1040 -27.58 -33.08 -2.14
CA PHE A 1040 -28.34 -31.93 -2.65
C PHE A 1040 -27.48 -31.06 -3.56
N TYR A 1041 -28.04 -30.62 -4.68
CA TYR A 1041 -27.36 -29.83 -5.71
C TYR A 1041 -28.16 -28.59 -6.11
N ILE A 1042 -27.45 -27.51 -6.43
CA ILE A 1042 -27.98 -26.32 -7.11
C ILE A 1042 -27.19 -26.14 -8.40
N ASN A 1043 -27.87 -26.14 -9.56
CA ASN A 1043 -27.25 -26.01 -10.88
C ASN A 1043 -26.12 -27.05 -11.12
N GLY A 1044 -26.31 -28.28 -10.62
CA GLY A 1044 -25.31 -29.35 -10.70
C GLY A 1044 -24.15 -29.26 -9.71
N VAL A 1045 -24.06 -28.20 -8.90
CA VAL A 1045 -23.04 -28.04 -7.86
C VAL A 1045 -23.54 -28.62 -6.54
N GLN A 1046 -22.81 -29.56 -5.95
CA GLN A 1046 -23.17 -30.18 -4.68
C GLN A 1046 -23.10 -29.17 -3.53
N LYS A 1047 -24.19 -29.03 -2.77
CA LYS A 1047 -24.31 -28.16 -1.59
C LYS A 1047 -24.40 -28.93 -0.28
N GLY A 1048 -24.88 -30.18 -0.32
CA GLY A 1048 -24.99 -31.06 0.84
C GLY A 1048 -24.76 -32.52 0.48
N SER A 1049 -24.22 -33.30 1.43
CA SER A 1049 -23.97 -34.74 1.28
C SER A 1049 -24.05 -35.41 2.64
N VAL A 1050 -24.95 -36.38 2.80
CA VAL A 1050 -25.22 -37.01 4.08
C VAL A 1050 -25.40 -38.52 3.94
N SER A 1051 -24.78 -39.27 4.83
CA SER A 1051 -24.80 -40.74 4.89
C SER A 1051 -25.14 -41.25 6.30
N GLY A 1052 -25.34 -42.55 6.44
CA GLY A 1052 -25.63 -43.18 7.73
C GLY A 1052 -27.11 -43.12 8.09
N ASP A 1053 -27.39 -43.17 9.40
CA ASP A 1053 -28.75 -43.08 9.95
C ASP A 1053 -28.93 -41.70 10.61
N LYS A 1054 -29.58 -40.78 9.91
CA LYS A 1054 -29.85 -39.41 10.36
C LYS A 1054 -31.35 -39.17 10.48
N PRO A 1055 -31.83 -38.64 11.63
CA PRO A 1055 -33.22 -38.23 11.78
C PRO A 1055 -33.53 -37.02 10.89
N TRP A 1056 -34.81 -36.63 10.83
CA TRP A 1056 -35.23 -35.40 10.14
C TRP A 1056 -34.41 -34.20 10.60
N THR A 1057 -33.73 -33.55 9.66
CA THR A 1057 -32.78 -32.46 9.88
C THR A 1057 -33.08 -31.33 8.90
N PHE A 1058 -33.06 -30.09 9.39
CA PHE A 1058 -33.25 -28.88 8.59
C PHE A 1058 -31.99 -28.52 7.79
N ALA A 1059 -32.15 -28.11 6.54
CA ALA A 1059 -31.10 -27.56 5.68
C ALA A 1059 -31.58 -26.27 4.99
N SER A 1060 -30.66 -25.33 4.78
CA SER A 1060 -30.93 -24.04 4.14
C SER A 1060 -29.71 -23.56 3.33
N TYR A 1061 -29.95 -23.01 2.15
CA TYR A 1061 -28.91 -22.62 1.20
C TYR A 1061 -29.28 -21.31 0.45
N PRO A 1062 -28.37 -20.33 0.33
CA PRO A 1062 -28.61 -19.13 -0.47
C PRO A 1062 -28.67 -19.46 -1.97
N VAL A 1063 -29.53 -18.77 -2.70
CA VAL A 1063 -29.81 -18.94 -4.14
C VAL A 1063 -29.88 -17.57 -4.81
N GLN A 1064 -29.16 -17.42 -5.92
CA GLN A 1064 -29.18 -16.18 -6.71
C GLN A 1064 -30.40 -16.11 -7.63
N ALA A 1065 -30.77 -14.90 -8.03
CA ALA A 1065 -31.82 -14.65 -9.01
C ALA A 1065 -31.54 -15.32 -10.36
N GLY A 1066 -32.59 -15.78 -11.04
CA GLY A 1066 -32.53 -16.36 -12.39
C GLY A 1066 -32.81 -17.87 -12.44
N PRO A 1067 -32.64 -18.48 -13.64
CA PRO A 1067 -32.95 -19.88 -13.88
C PRO A 1067 -32.03 -20.79 -13.06
N THR A 1068 -32.63 -21.64 -12.25
CA THR A 1068 -31.95 -22.53 -11.31
C THR A 1068 -32.55 -23.93 -11.36
N THR A 1069 -31.73 -24.97 -11.20
CA THR A 1069 -32.18 -26.36 -11.03
C THR A 1069 -31.81 -26.86 -9.63
N PHE A 1070 -32.81 -27.31 -8.88
CA PHE A 1070 -32.61 -27.98 -7.58
C PHE A 1070 -32.67 -29.49 -7.78
N SER A 1071 -31.80 -30.26 -7.11
CA SER A 1071 -31.80 -31.72 -7.23
C SER A 1071 -31.40 -32.44 -5.96
N TRP A 1072 -32.16 -33.49 -5.61
CA TRP A 1072 -31.88 -34.42 -4.51
C TRP A 1072 -31.61 -35.80 -5.08
N THR A 1073 -30.44 -36.36 -4.77
CA THR A 1073 -29.99 -37.67 -5.29
C THR A 1073 -29.61 -38.58 -4.14
N TYR A 1074 -30.24 -39.76 -4.07
CA TYR A 1074 -29.78 -40.85 -3.22
C TYR A 1074 -28.98 -41.85 -4.06
N GLU A 1075 -27.76 -42.18 -3.66
CA GLU A 1075 -26.86 -43.08 -4.39
C GLU A 1075 -26.26 -44.14 -3.46
N LYS A 1076 -26.05 -45.34 -4.03
CA LYS A 1076 -25.44 -46.47 -3.36
C LYS A 1076 -24.04 -46.78 -3.87
N ASP A 1077 -23.17 -47.23 -2.98
CA ASP A 1077 -21.83 -47.71 -3.33
C ASP A 1077 -21.85 -49.12 -3.98
N TYR A 1078 -20.69 -49.76 -4.13
CA TYR A 1078 -20.58 -51.03 -4.85
C TYR A 1078 -21.04 -52.28 -4.06
N SER A 1079 -21.33 -52.19 -2.75
CA SER A 1079 -21.73 -53.37 -1.96
C SER A 1079 -22.31 -53.00 -0.59
N VAL A 1080 -23.07 -53.94 0.00
CA VAL A 1080 -23.66 -53.83 1.34
C VAL A 1080 -24.95 -52.97 1.35
N SER A 1081 -25.86 -53.35 2.25
CA SER A 1081 -27.17 -52.76 2.47
C SER A 1081 -27.38 -52.63 3.97
N ASN A 1082 -27.64 -51.42 4.47
CA ASN A 1082 -27.79 -51.17 5.90
C ASN A 1082 -28.84 -50.09 6.19
N GLY A 1083 -29.60 -50.26 7.28
CA GLY A 1083 -30.75 -49.41 7.55
C GLY A 1083 -31.86 -49.65 6.52
N SER A 1084 -32.49 -48.57 6.04
CA SER A 1084 -33.58 -48.64 5.06
C SER A 1084 -33.12 -48.42 3.60
N ASP A 1085 -31.83 -48.21 3.38
CA ASP A 1085 -31.20 -47.86 2.10
C ASP A 1085 -31.99 -46.79 1.31
N CYS A 1086 -32.35 -45.68 1.95
CA CYS A 1086 -33.04 -44.59 1.27
C CYS A 1086 -32.87 -43.23 1.96
N GLY A 1087 -33.13 -42.18 1.18
CA GLY A 1087 -33.29 -40.80 1.65
C GLY A 1087 -34.74 -40.35 1.56
N TRP A 1088 -35.11 -39.42 2.44
CA TRP A 1088 -36.39 -38.71 2.42
C TRP A 1088 -36.17 -37.21 2.43
N VAL A 1089 -37.10 -36.48 1.82
CA VAL A 1089 -37.15 -35.01 1.78
C VAL A 1089 -38.59 -34.58 2.01
N ASP A 1090 -38.77 -33.52 2.78
CA ASP A 1090 -40.08 -33.00 3.15
C ASP A 1090 -39.99 -31.49 3.44
N TYR A 1091 -41.13 -30.80 3.37
CA TYR A 1091 -41.29 -29.36 3.66
C TYR A 1091 -40.24 -28.45 2.99
N ILE A 1092 -40.22 -28.45 1.65
CA ILE A 1092 -39.34 -27.60 0.86
C ILE A 1092 -39.94 -26.20 0.75
N LEU A 1093 -39.26 -25.22 1.33
CA LEU A 1093 -39.55 -23.81 1.14
C LEU A 1093 -38.71 -23.27 -0.03
N LEU A 1094 -39.39 -22.89 -1.10
CA LEU A 1094 -38.81 -22.37 -2.31
C LEU A 1094 -38.69 -20.83 -2.27
N PRO A 1095 -37.60 -20.26 -2.82
CA PRO A 1095 -37.49 -18.82 -3.08
C PRO A 1095 -38.69 -18.29 -3.89
N ALA A 1096 -38.96 -16.99 -3.83
CA ALA A 1096 -39.99 -16.40 -4.68
C ALA A 1096 -39.77 -16.75 -6.17
N ILE A 1097 -40.79 -17.32 -6.81
CA ILE A 1097 -40.75 -17.63 -8.24
C ILE A 1097 -40.88 -16.34 -9.05
N LYS A 1098 -40.04 -16.18 -10.07
CA LYS A 1098 -40.14 -15.08 -11.02
C LYS A 1098 -41.39 -15.26 -11.86
N ILE A 1099 -42.46 -14.57 -11.49
CA ILE A 1099 -43.68 -14.50 -12.29
C ILE A 1099 -43.45 -13.44 -13.36
N TYR A 1100 -43.45 -13.81 -14.63
CA TYR A 1100 -43.39 -12.86 -15.74
C TYR A 1100 -44.73 -12.11 -15.82
N THR A 1101 -44.89 -11.02 -15.05
CA THR A 1101 -46.11 -10.20 -15.02
C THR A 1101 -46.10 -9.04 -16.02
N GLY A 1102 -45.11 -8.98 -16.91
CA GLY A 1102 -45.06 -7.97 -17.95
C GLY A 1102 -44.08 -8.35 -19.06
N VAL A 1103 -44.48 -8.04 -20.29
CA VAL A 1103 -43.53 -7.81 -21.38
C VAL A 1103 -43.19 -6.33 -21.27
N GLU A 1104 -41.98 -6.00 -20.85
CA GLU A 1104 -41.49 -4.64 -21.07
C GLU A 1104 -41.57 -4.37 -22.57
N GLU A 1105 -42.40 -3.39 -22.98
CA GLU A 1105 -42.10 -2.68 -24.22
C GLU A 1105 -40.81 -1.90 -23.96
N SER A 1106 -39.68 -2.56 -24.21
CA SER A 1106 -38.40 -1.89 -24.44
C SER A 1106 -38.64 -0.83 -25.52
N ARG A 1107 -38.79 0.43 -25.08
CA ARG A 1107 -38.66 1.58 -25.97
C ARG A 1107 -37.17 1.81 -26.19
N THR A 1108 -36.61 0.99 -27.06
CA THR A 1108 -35.43 1.35 -27.84
C THR A 1108 -35.73 1.13 -29.33
N SER A 1109 -35.13 1.99 -30.15
CA SER A 1109 -35.45 2.33 -31.54
C SER A 1109 -35.51 1.16 -32.55
N GLU A 1110 -36.47 1.26 -33.50
CA GLU A 1110 -36.65 0.48 -34.75
C GLU A 1110 -37.07 -1.01 -34.67
N SER A 1111 -38.18 -1.33 -33.98
CA SER A 1111 -38.73 -2.70 -33.88
C SER A 1111 -39.79 -3.06 -34.93
N TYR A 1112 -39.98 -4.37 -35.16
CA TYR A 1112 -41.04 -4.96 -36.01
C TYR A 1112 -42.43 -4.50 -35.53
N LEU A 1113 -43.30 -4.04 -36.44
CA LEU A 1113 -44.68 -3.64 -36.10
C LEU A 1113 -45.63 -4.82 -36.29
N ILE A 1114 -46.31 -5.24 -35.22
CA ILE A 1114 -47.33 -6.30 -35.26
C ILE A 1114 -48.72 -5.73 -34.94
N LYS A 1115 -49.72 -6.03 -35.78
CA LYS A 1115 -51.13 -5.67 -35.58
C LYS A 1115 -52.01 -6.91 -35.67
N ILE A 1116 -52.92 -7.07 -34.73
CA ILE A 1116 -53.87 -8.19 -34.68
C ILE A 1116 -55.28 -7.62 -34.83
N SER A 1117 -56.04 -8.15 -35.78
CA SER A 1117 -57.41 -7.68 -36.03
C SER A 1117 -58.33 -8.81 -36.56
N PRO A 1118 -59.60 -8.86 -36.12
CA PRO A 1118 -60.15 -8.16 -34.96
C PRO A 1118 -59.56 -8.71 -33.64
N ASN A 1119 -59.49 -7.89 -32.60
CA ASN A 1119 -59.21 -8.33 -31.22
C ASN A 1119 -60.16 -7.56 -30.29
N PRO A 1120 -61.21 -8.19 -29.72
CA PRO A 1120 -61.40 -9.64 -29.60
C PRO A 1120 -61.72 -10.39 -30.91
N VAL A 1121 -61.26 -11.65 -31.01
CA VAL A 1121 -61.43 -12.57 -32.14
C VAL A 1121 -62.65 -13.45 -31.88
N THR A 1122 -63.59 -13.46 -32.82
CA THR A 1122 -64.80 -14.30 -32.75
C THR A 1122 -64.71 -15.59 -33.58
N ASP A 1123 -64.04 -15.54 -34.74
CA ASP A 1123 -63.96 -16.69 -35.65
C ASP A 1123 -62.55 -16.86 -36.24
N ARG A 1124 -62.02 -15.81 -36.88
CA ARG A 1124 -60.67 -15.79 -37.46
C ARG A 1124 -59.93 -14.50 -37.12
N MET A 1125 -58.63 -14.61 -36.86
CA MET A 1125 -57.76 -13.45 -36.66
C MET A 1125 -56.82 -13.23 -37.84
N ARG A 1126 -56.46 -11.96 -38.06
CA ARG A 1126 -55.42 -11.55 -39.00
C ARG A 1126 -54.31 -10.84 -38.23
N VAL A 1127 -53.11 -11.39 -38.36
CA VAL A 1127 -51.87 -10.81 -37.83
C VAL A 1127 -51.11 -10.19 -39.00
N GLU A 1128 -50.95 -8.87 -38.95
CA GLU A 1128 -50.07 -8.13 -39.86
C GLU A 1128 -48.74 -7.88 -39.17
N VAL A 1129 -47.64 -8.26 -39.84
CA VAL A 1129 -46.28 -8.01 -39.40
C VAL A 1129 -45.59 -7.12 -40.42
N THR A 1130 -45.02 -6.01 -39.96
CA THR A 1130 -44.15 -5.14 -40.77
C THR A 1130 -42.72 -5.23 -40.23
N PRO A 1131 -41.81 -5.95 -40.92
CA PRO A 1131 -40.42 -6.09 -40.51
C PRO A 1131 -39.66 -4.76 -40.53
N SER A 1132 -38.84 -4.52 -39.51
CA SER A 1132 -37.91 -3.38 -39.47
C SER A 1132 -36.55 -3.69 -40.11
N ALA A 1133 -36.28 -4.95 -40.48
CA ALA A 1133 -35.10 -5.43 -41.20
C ALA A 1133 -35.43 -6.65 -42.09
N ASP A 1134 -34.58 -6.92 -43.09
CA ASP A 1134 -34.64 -8.15 -43.89
C ASP A 1134 -34.16 -9.35 -43.04
N GLY A 1135 -34.95 -10.41 -42.93
CA GLY A 1135 -34.55 -11.59 -42.18
C GLY A 1135 -35.67 -12.55 -41.80
N PRO A 1136 -35.33 -13.76 -41.35
CA PRO A 1136 -36.31 -14.73 -40.89
C PRO A 1136 -36.88 -14.33 -39.53
N PHE A 1137 -38.18 -14.56 -39.34
CA PHE A 1137 -38.83 -14.45 -38.04
C PHE A 1137 -39.84 -15.59 -37.87
N VAL A 1138 -40.10 -15.97 -36.62
CA VAL A 1138 -41.09 -16.98 -36.24
C VAL A 1138 -42.29 -16.28 -35.64
N LEU A 1139 -43.50 -16.66 -36.05
CA LEU A 1139 -44.74 -16.27 -35.39
C LEU A 1139 -45.34 -17.48 -34.69
N ALA A 1140 -45.56 -17.38 -33.39
CA ALA A 1140 -46.15 -18.41 -32.54
C ALA A 1140 -47.45 -17.93 -31.89
N LEU A 1141 -48.37 -18.86 -31.64
CA LEU A 1141 -49.57 -18.64 -30.82
C LEU A 1141 -49.46 -19.48 -29.56
N LEU A 1142 -49.61 -18.86 -28.39
CA LEU A 1142 -49.56 -19.51 -27.09
C LEU A 1142 -50.92 -19.39 -26.39
N ASP A 1143 -51.26 -20.36 -25.54
CA ASP A 1143 -52.41 -20.25 -24.64
C ASP A 1143 -52.13 -19.33 -23.44
N GLY A 1144 -53.17 -19.06 -22.65
CA GLY A 1144 -53.09 -18.21 -21.46
C GLY A 1144 -52.18 -18.72 -20.34
N LYS A 1145 -51.60 -19.92 -20.50
CA LYS A 1145 -50.60 -20.51 -19.60
C LYS A 1145 -49.19 -20.53 -20.23
N GLY A 1146 -49.01 -19.90 -21.40
CA GLY A 1146 -47.73 -19.83 -22.10
C GLY A 1146 -47.34 -21.08 -22.89
N ARG A 1147 -48.25 -22.05 -23.08
CA ARG A 1147 -47.98 -23.26 -23.88
C ARG A 1147 -48.14 -22.96 -25.36
N GLN A 1148 -47.17 -23.36 -26.18
CA GLN A 1148 -47.18 -23.07 -27.62
C GLN A 1148 -48.19 -23.98 -28.34
N LEU A 1149 -49.17 -23.36 -28.98
CA LEU A 1149 -50.22 -24.05 -29.74
C LEU A 1149 -49.85 -24.22 -31.20
N ASN A 1150 -49.20 -23.21 -31.78
CA ASN A 1150 -48.71 -23.25 -33.16
C ASN A 1150 -47.51 -22.30 -33.34
N ALA A 1151 -46.60 -22.60 -34.26
CA ALA A 1151 -45.53 -21.69 -34.69
C ALA A 1151 -45.19 -21.89 -36.17
N SER A 1152 -44.93 -20.80 -36.88
CA SER A 1152 -44.57 -20.82 -38.29
C SER A 1152 -43.47 -19.81 -38.58
N SER A 1153 -42.50 -20.22 -39.41
CA SER A 1153 -41.37 -19.38 -39.82
C SER A 1153 -41.67 -18.64 -41.12
N TYR A 1154 -41.31 -17.36 -41.16
CA TYR A 1154 -41.48 -16.47 -42.30
C TYR A 1154 -40.18 -15.73 -42.59
N TYR A 1155 -40.03 -15.23 -43.82
CA TYR A 1155 -38.95 -14.31 -44.16
C TYR A 1155 -39.53 -12.93 -44.43
N GLY A 1156 -39.14 -11.96 -43.60
CA GLY A 1156 -39.59 -10.58 -43.70
C GLY A 1156 -38.63 -9.74 -44.50
N ASN A 1157 -39.13 -9.00 -45.50
CA ASN A 1157 -38.37 -7.91 -46.11
C ASN A 1157 -38.74 -6.59 -45.44
N LYS A 1158 -37.77 -5.72 -45.15
CA LYS A 1158 -37.92 -4.43 -44.46
C LYS A 1158 -38.99 -3.60 -45.15
N GLY A 1159 -39.99 -3.17 -44.37
CA GLY A 1159 -41.10 -2.34 -44.84
C GLY A 1159 -42.21 -3.07 -45.62
N SER A 1160 -42.08 -4.38 -45.85
CA SER A 1160 -43.19 -5.19 -46.40
C SER A 1160 -44.22 -5.51 -45.32
N VAL A 1161 -45.50 -5.64 -45.68
CA VAL A 1161 -46.55 -6.08 -44.74
C VAL A 1161 -46.88 -7.53 -45.03
N ILE A 1162 -46.55 -8.41 -44.09
CA ILE A 1162 -46.85 -9.84 -44.14
C ILE A 1162 -48.11 -10.10 -43.34
N CYS A 1163 -49.08 -10.75 -43.97
CA CYS A 1163 -50.39 -11.01 -43.36
C CYS A 1163 -50.56 -12.51 -43.18
N VAL A 1164 -50.77 -12.93 -41.94
CA VAL A 1164 -50.95 -14.33 -41.60
C VAL A 1164 -52.20 -14.49 -40.74
N SER A 1165 -52.90 -15.60 -40.95
CA SER A 1165 -54.11 -15.95 -40.20
C SER A 1165 -53.86 -17.30 -39.54
N PRO A 1166 -53.31 -17.32 -38.32
CA PRO A 1166 -53.17 -18.57 -37.58
C PRO A 1166 -54.56 -19.20 -37.36
N GLU A 1167 -54.65 -20.52 -37.49
CA GLU A 1167 -55.91 -21.24 -37.32
C GLU A 1167 -56.41 -21.12 -35.88
N THR A 1168 -57.63 -20.60 -35.70
CA THR A 1168 -58.27 -20.37 -34.39
C THR A 1168 -59.55 -21.19 -34.19
N GLU A 1169 -59.93 -22.04 -35.15
CA GLU A 1169 -61.27 -22.65 -35.23
C GLU A 1169 -61.56 -23.69 -34.12
N ASP A 1170 -60.52 -24.28 -33.51
CA ASP A 1170 -60.63 -25.30 -32.44
C ASP A 1170 -60.23 -24.79 -31.05
N LEU A 1171 -59.96 -23.49 -30.89
CA LEU A 1171 -59.51 -22.89 -29.64
C LEU A 1171 -60.70 -22.40 -28.79
N SER A 1172 -60.70 -22.76 -27.50
CA SER A 1172 -61.73 -22.32 -26.55
C SER A 1172 -61.64 -20.83 -26.25
N ALA A 1173 -62.75 -20.22 -25.82
CA ALA A 1173 -62.75 -18.82 -25.39
C ALA A 1173 -61.73 -18.59 -24.27
N GLY A 1174 -60.91 -17.54 -24.38
CA GLY A 1174 -59.83 -17.27 -23.45
C GLY A 1174 -58.81 -16.25 -23.97
N LEU A 1175 -57.82 -15.95 -23.13
CA LEU A 1175 -56.68 -15.11 -23.49
C LEU A 1175 -55.57 -15.97 -24.10
N TYR A 1176 -55.07 -15.54 -25.25
CA TYR A 1176 -53.97 -16.16 -25.97
C TYR A 1176 -52.92 -15.09 -26.29
N TYR A 1177 -51.73 -15.52 -26.71
CA TYR A 1177 -50.64 -14.61 -27.03
C TYR A 1177 -50.03 -14.93 -28.39
N VAL A 1178 -49.95 -13.93 -29.26
CA VAL A 1178 -49.18 -14.03 -30.49
C VAL A 1178 -47.77 -13.51 -30.21
N VAL A 1179 -46.77 -14.35 -30.48
CA VAL A 1179 -45.36 -14.06 -30.27
C VAL A 1179 -44.64 -14.03 -31.60
N LEU A 1180 -43.94 -12.93 -31.87
CA LEU A 1180 -42.99 -12.82 -32.96
C LEU A 1180 -41.57 -12.93 -32.38
N GLN A 1181 -40.75 -13.83 -32.92
CA GLN A 1181 -39.35 -13.99 -32.56
C GLN A 1181 -38.45 -13.77 -33.78
N SER A 1182 -37.43 -12.92 -33.65
CA SER A 1182 -36.40 -12.69 -34.67
C SER A 1182 -35.04 -12.50 -33.98
N GLY A 1183 -34.14 -13.48 -34.10
CA GLY A 1183 -32.86 -13.49 -33.37
C GLY A 1183 -33.07 -13.47 -31.85
N SER A 1184 -32.42 -12.55 -31.15
CA SER A 1184 -32.57 -12.32 -29.70
C SER A 1184 -33.80 -11.48 -29.32
N HIS A 1185 -34.60 -11.03 -30.29
CA HIS A 1185 -35.73 -10.13 -30.05
C HIS A 1185 -37.06 -10.89 -30.10
N SER A 1186 -37.93 -10.64 -29.12
CA SER A 1186 -39.30 -11.17 -29.08
C SER A 1186 -40.31 -10.06 -28.86
N ILE A 1187 -41.44 -10.13 -29.57
CA ILE A 1187 -42.58 -9.23 -29.40
C ILE A 1187 -43.80 -10.09 -29.12
N VAL A 1188 -44.50 -9.80 -28.03
CA VAL A 1188 -45.67 -10.55 -27.58
C VAL A 1188 -46.88 -9.62 -27.59
N LYS A 1189 -47.98 -10.04 -28.21
CA LYS A 1189 -49.25 -9.31 -28.17
C LYS A 1189 -50.39 -10.22 -27.70
N PRO A 1190 -51.21 -9.76 -26.74
CA PRO A 1190 -52.37 -10.52 -26.29
C PRO A 1190 -53.48 -10.50 -27.35
N VAL A 1191 -54.18 -11.62 -27.49
CA VAL A 1191 -55.38 -11.76 -28.30
C VAL A 1191 -56.47 -12.48 -27.50
N VAL A 1192 -57.65 -11.89 -27.46
CA VAL A 1192 -58.80 -12.46 -26.73
C VAL A 1192 -59.67 -13.21 -27.72
N LEU A 1193 -59.88 -14.50 -27.53
CA LEU A 1193 -60.86 -15.28 -28.28
C LEU A 1193 -62.14 -15.34 -27.45
N THR A 1194 -63.27 -14.86 -27.99
CA THR A 1194 -64.52 -14.77 -27.24
C THR A 1194 -65.40 -16.02 -27.35
N GLY A 1195 -64.93 -17.04 -28.07
CA GLY A 1195 -65.73 -18.21 -28.45
C GLY A 1195 -66.72 -17.88 -29.59
N ARG A 1196 -67.09 -18.90 -30.38
CA ARG A 1196 -68.14 -18.79 -31.39
C ARG A 1196 -69.53 -18.63 -30.76
#